data_AF-B9XMT3-F1
#
_entry.id   AF-B9XMT3-F1
#
_cell.length_a   1.000
_cell.length_b   1.000
_cell.length_c   1.000
_cell.angle_alpha   90.00
_cell.angle_beta   90.00
_cell.angle_gamma   90.00
#
_symmetry.space_group_name_H-M   'P 1'
#
loop_
_entity.id
_entity.type
_entity.pdbx_description
1 polymer ?
#
loop_
_entity_poly.entity_id
_entity_poly.type
_entity_poly.pdbx_seq_one_letter_code
_entity_poly.pdbx_strand_id
1 'polypeptide(L)'
;MSADNLKPTDKPKTAVQPPKVIVPPLFRKVDWLTFALTAIPIFIGYMLTLAPDLTLEDSGELATGSFYAGVPHPPGYPLWTIFTWVFTKLIPFSNTAYRVSIASAFSGAVACGLLSLIVSRGSSMMIESIEEFKGISRRAENAICLVSGFAAGMLLGFNGYMWSQCVIVEVYPFSVMSLMGMVCCLLRWIYAPQQRRYLYWAWILFGICFTNHQTLIVAAMGLEIAILAAQPKLGRDLALANSVVYLIGLVALSTKLLGDFQPNQMVLIIYHIVGVSSIITCGWLTLTTKKLGTEILPVIIMFSLFVVGAALYLWMPISSMSNPPMNWGYPRTVEGFIHALTRGQYEKTNPTNFFNDPQRFFIQLGMYFDGAQEEFNYVSLLIALVPFFFFLKMQRRERAWLIGLIGLWSCLAILLMILLNPTPDRATRELIRVFFTASYTVIAIFVGYGLTLIAASLITNYQRFRLWALAGGALAAALALYSLSTTTSTIFGNVPDMNGIQQFFYAIKKAFAPNQYGLPIFGGLILIGLAVLFTILCLVSVKKPLLPVALGIFALLPLNSILSHWSDNEQRGHLFGYWFGHDMFTPPFSIYPEMTKNAVLFGGTDPGRFCPTYMIFCESFIPPRCKPLDPKFDRRDVYIITQNALADGTYLEYIRAQYNRSTQIDPPFFQELLRSKKEKEDNYKTNILAGLAYNVLDKPFLRLGAKIEAQRRAEGVYPPNEIYTPTPKDSEQCFQEYLGDAQRRYAHDEQRPNEAKQIKPGEDVRVIENRVQVSGQVAVMSINGLLTKTIFEHNTNNEFFVEESFPLDWMYPYLTPFGIIMKINRQPLAEFSADIIKKDHDFWAKYSERLTGNVVTNETSVKDIAAFIEKVYLERDFNGFKGDRKFVRDDQGQKAFSKLRSSIGGIYAWRANNSPLGTPDHERMLKEADFAFRQAFAFCPYSPEAVFRYVQLLASQNKPEKLDDAILVASTCLKLDPYNTQVEGLVKQLKEIRKGGYTMAPPQNAPQPTANIPALEKEWAANPVNFQVGFNLAVAYLQTQQNDKAFQILDQILNSPKADANAVLSVARLYAQLANSPKLEIALEKLAKMEPDSPEASYDLAAMKTAVDKPEEAIQALRNALAANAKRLAKDPKATNLSITAKNDPRFDKLRKNPEFLKLVDSK
;
A
#
# COMPACT_ATOMS: atom_id res chain seq x y z
N MET A 1 70.73 -42.28 -66.50
CA MET A 1 70.75 -40.99 -65.74
C MET A 1 70.19 -39.91 -66.65
N SER A 2 69.60 -38.86 -66.03
CA SER A 2 68.92 -37.67 -66.57
C SER A 2 67.62 -37.91 -67.35
N ALA A 3 66.44 -37.49 -66.89
CA ALA A 3 65.98 -36.14 -66.48
C ALA A 3 65.89 -35.18 -67.66
N ASP A 4 64.69 -35.07 -68.24
CA ASP A 4 64.17 -33.80 -68.75
C ASP A 4 62.65 -33.86 -68.99
N ASN A 5 62.02 -32.69 -68.80
CA ASN A 5 60.60 -32.34 -68.95
C ASN A 5 59.62 -32.72 -67.83
N LEU A 6 59.44 -31.79 -66.87
CA LEU A 6 58.18 -31.05 -66.66
C LEU A 6 58.40 -29.93 -65.62
N LYS A 7 58.18 -28.67 -66.02
CA LYS A 7 58.20 -27.49 -65.13
C LYS A 7 56.97 -27.49 -64.20
N PRO A 8 57.11 -27.11 -62.92
CA PRO A 8 55.98 -26.69 -62.09
C PRO A 8 55.82 -25.16 -62.14
N THR A 9 54.72 -24.69 -62.71
CA THR A 9 54.15 -23.37 -62.44
C THR A 9 52.96 -23.55 -61.50
N ASP A 10 53.10 -23.11 -60.25
CA ASP A 10 52.07 -22.34 -59.55
C ASP A 10 52.57 -21.95 -58.15
N LYS A 11 52.73 -20.64 -57.92
CA LYS A 11 52.85 -20.07 -56.58
C LYS A 11 51.47 -20.12 -55.91
N PRO A 12 51.36 -20.48 -54.63
CA PRO A 12 50.07 -20.47 -53.93
C PRO A 12 49.53 -19.04 -53.89
N LYS A 13 48.31 -18.86 -54.41
CA LYS A 13 47.55 -17.61 -54.26
C LYS A 13 47.41 -17.29 -52.78
N THR A 14 47.95 -16.15 -52.37
CA THR A 14 47.70 -15.55 -51.07
C THR A 14 46.19 -15.45 -50.84
N ALA A 15 45.70 -16.09 -49.78
CA ALA A 15 44.32 -16.03 -49.38
C ALA A 15 43.94 -14.57 -49.10
N VAL A 16 43.09 -13.99 -49.95
CA VAL A 16 42.48 -12.68 -49.73
C VAL A 16 41.67 -12.78 -48.45
N GLN A 17 42.10 -12.08 -47.39
CA GLN A 17 41.31 -11.98 -46.17
C GLN A 17 39.93 -11.37 -46.53
N PRO A 18 38.81 -12.00 -46.14
CA PRO A 18 37.51 -11.42 -46.38
C PRO A 18 37.44 -10.04 -45.70
N PRO A 19 36.85 -9.02 -46.35
CA PRO A 19 36.79 -7.68 -45.80
C PRO A 19 36.16 -7.70 -44.41
N LYS A 20 36.80 -7.03 -43.45
CA LYS A 20 36.31 -6.87 -42.08
C LYS A 20 34.89 -6.30 -42.15
N VAL A 21 33.87 -7.12 -41.87
CA VAL A 21 32.47 -6.68 -41.84
C VAL A 21 32.31 -5.71 -40.68
N ILE A 22 32.32 -4.41 -40.97
CA ILE A 22 32.05 -3.36 -39.99
C ILE A 22 30.55 -3.44 -39.67
N VAL A 23 30.22 -4.04 -38.52
CA VAL A 23 28.84 -4.12 -38.03
C VAL A 23 28.44 -2.72 -37.55
N PRO A 24 27.44 -2.06 -38.16
CA PRO A 24 27.04 -0.72 -37.74
C PRO A 24 26.53 -0.71 -36.28
N PRO A 25 26.74 0.39 -35.55
CA PRO A 25 26.21 0.55 -34.20
C PRO A 25 24.67 0.48 -34.22
N LEU A 26 24.07 -0.16 -33.20
CA LEU A 26 22.61 -0.28 -33.11
C LEU A 26 21.94 1.09 -33.07
N PHE A 27 22.38 1.90 -32.11
CA PHE A 27 21.86 3.22 -31.86
C PHE A 27 22.64 4.20 -32.72
N ARG A 28 21.89 4.99 -33.46
CA ARG A 28 22.40 6.05 -34.32
C ARG A 28 22.67 7.28 -33.47
N LYS A 29 23.39 8.25 -34.04
CA LYS A 29 23.60 9.56 -33.38
C LYS A 29 22.29 10.24 -32.98
N VAL A 30 21.23 10.10 -33.80
CA VAL A 30 19.91 10.66 -33.47
C VAL A 30 19.29 9.99 -32.25
N ASP A 31 19.48 8.69 -32.05
CA ASP A 31 18.88 7.98 -30.92
C ASP A 31 19.52 8.43 -29.59
N TRP A 32 20.84 8.66 -29.57
CA TRP A 32 21.55 9.25 -28.43
C TRP A 32 21.24 10.74 -28.22
N LEU A 33 20.98 11.48 -29.30
CA LEU A 33 20.49 12.85 -29.19
C LEU A 33 19.11 12.87 -28.53
N THR A 34 18.20 11.98 -28.92
CA THR A 34 16.89 11.82 -28.29
C THR A 34 17.01 11.48 -26.81
N PHE A 35 17.91 10.56 -26.44
CA PHE A 35 18.24 10.28 -25.04
C PHE A 35 18.58 11.56 -24.27
N ALA A 36 19.54 12.35 -24.77
CA ALA A 36 20.02 13.53 -24.07
C ALA A 36 18.95 14.64 -23.99
N LEU A 37 18.24 14.89 -25.09
CA LEU A 37 17.14 15.87 -25.16
C LEU A 37 15.95 15.50 -24.27
N THR A 38 15.85 14.25 -23.83
CA THR A 38 14.79 13.79 -22.92
C THR A 38 15.29 13.77 -21.48
N ALA A 39 16.43 13.13 -21.22
CA ALA A 39 16.97 12.96 -19.87
C ALA A 39 17.34 14.30 -19.22
N ILE A 40 17.92 15.26 -19.97
CA ILE A 40 18.35 16.54 -19.39
C ILE A 40 17.15 17.38 -18.92
N PRO A 41 16.11 17.66 -19.73
CA PRO A 41 14.95 18.41 -19.25
C PRO A 41 14.20 17.72 -18.11
N ILE A 42 14.08 16.40 -18.14
CA ILE A 42 13.46 15.64 -17.04
C ILE A 42 14.27 15.80 -15.76
N PHE A 43 15.59 15.62 -15.83
CA PHE A 43 16.46 15.82 -14.66
C PHE A 43 16.33 17.25 -14.10
N ILE A 44 16.31 18.27 -14.97
CA ILE A 44 16.08 19.65 -14.55
C ILE A 44 14.70 19.80 -13.88
N GLY A 45 13.64 19.24 -14.46
CA GLY A 45 12.30 19.25 -13.87
C GLY A 45 12.24 18.61 -12.49
N TYR A 46 12.89 17.46 -12.32
CA TYR A 46 13.02 16.79 -11.02
C TYR A 46 13.83 17.61 -10.03
N MET A 47 14.96 18.20 -10.43
CA MET A 47 15.75 19.08 -9.56
C MET A 47 14.95 20.33 -9.14
N LEU A 48 14.08 20.83 -10.01
CA LEU A 48 13.17 21.94 -9.71
C LEU A 48 12.03 21.55 -8.79
N THR A 49 11.75 20.27 -8.58
CA THR A 49 10.62 19.80 -7.75
C THR A 49 11.06 18.90 -6.60
N LEU A 50 12.36 18.71 -6.43
CA LEU A 50 13.00 17.82 -5.45
C LEU A 50 12.69 18.25 -4.02
N ALA A 51 12.49 17.27 -3.13
CA ALA A 51 12.42 17.51 -1.70
C ALA A 51 13.73 18.15 -1.21
N PRO A 52 13.67 19.26 -0.44
CA PRO A 52 14.88 19.93 0.04
C PRO A 52 15.55 19.19 1.20
N ASP A 53 14.79 18.35 1.91
CA ASP A 53 15.20 17.62 3.11
C ASP A 53 14.38 16.34 3.25
N LEU A 54 14.51 15.67 4.39
CA LEU A 54 13.84 14.42 4.70
C LEU A 54 12.31 14.50 4.58
N THR A 55 11.75 13.56 3.81
CA THR A 55 10.32 13.28 3.69
C THR A 55 9.88 12.17 4.66
N LEU A 56 8.58 11.85 4.70
CA LEU A 56 8.02 10.80 5.57
C LEU A 56 8.19 9.40 4.93
N GLU A 57 7.40 8.42 5.40
CA GLU A 57 7.47 7.02 4.97
C GLU A 57 8.87 6.41 5.22
N ASP A 58 9.40 5.66 4.26
CA ASP A 58 10.65 4.90 4.36
C ASP A 58 11.90 5.78 4.13
N SER A 59 11.71 7.07 3.83
CA SER A 59 12.79 8.00 3.46
C SER A 59 13.92 8.04 4.49
N GLY A 60 13.58 7.98 5.79
CA GLY A 60 14.55 8.06 6.88
C GLY A 60 15.47 6.84 6.98
N GLU A 61 14.92 5.64 6.82
CA GLU A 61 15.75 4.43 6.81
C GLU A 61 16.52 4.26 5.52
N LEU A 62 15.92 4.59 4.37
CA LEU A 62 16.55 4.48 3.07
C LEU A 62 17.76 5.42 3.00
N ALA A 63 17.60 6.67 3.45
CA ALA A 63 18.71 7.62 3.53
C ALA A 63 19.81 7.16 4.51
N THR A 64 19.43 6.57 5.65
CA THR A 64 20.40 6.02 6.63
C THR A 64 21.14 4.81 6.06
N GLY A 65 20.43 3.92 5.37
CA GLY A 65 20.99 2.80 4.61
C GLY A 65 21.99 3.30 3.57
N SER A 66 21.65 4.31 2.78
CA SER A 66 22.55 4.93 1.81
C SER A 66 23.79 5.55 2.49
N PHE A 67 23.66 6.27 3.61
CA PHE A 67 24.80 6.96 4.24
C PHE A 67 25.91 6.02 4.71
N TYR A 68 25.49 4.85 5.22
CA TYR A 68 26.36 3.82 5.79
C TYR A 68 26.59 2.59 4.90
N ALA A 69 26.00 2.57 3.70
CA ALA A 69 25.88 1.40 2.83
C ALA A 69 25.29 0.17 3.56
N GLY A 70 24.31 0.42 4.44
CA GLY A 70 23.67 -0.55 5.33
C GLY A 70 22.66 -1.47 4.63
N VAL A 71 21.72 -2.01 5.40
CA VAL A 71 20.63 -2.87 4.90
C VAL A 71 19.28 -2.28 5.32
N PRO A 72 18.56 -1.60 4.40
CA PRO A 72 17.19 -1.15 4.63
C PRO A 72 16.19 -2.31 4.71
N HIS A 73 14.90 -1.99 4.85
CA HIS A 73 13.84 -2.99 4.89
C HIS A 73 13.89 -4.02 3.73
N PRO A 74 13.46 -5.27 3.98
CA PRO A 74 13.39 -6.34 3.00
C PRO A 74 12.73 -5.94 1.66
N PRO A 75 13.39 -6.18 0.51
CA PRO A 75 14.48 -7.16 0.34
C PRO A 75 15.90 -6.59 0.51
N GLY A 76 16.07 -5.39 1.07
CA GLY A 76 17.37 -4.81 1.44
C GLY A 76 18.12 -4.07 0.31
N TYR A 77 17.59 -4.08 -0.90
CA TYR A 77 17.98 -3.19 -2.01
C TYR A 77 19.50 -3.04 -2.26
N PRO A 78 20.30 -4.12 -2.28
CA PRO A 78 21.75 -4.05 -2.14
C PRO A 78 22.45 -3.14 -3.17
N LEU A 79 22.09 -3.25 -4.45
CA LEU A 79 22.72 -2.43 -5.49
C LEU A 79 22.26 -0.97 -5.43
N TRP A 80 20.97 -0.73 -5.16
CA TRP A 80 20.45 0.63 -4.94
C TRP A 80 21.15 1.30 -3.76
N THR A 81 21.37 0.58 -2.66
CA THR A 81 22.05 1.11 -1.47
C THR A 81 23.49 1.50 -1.77
N ILE A 82 24.24 0.68 -2.51
CA ILE A 82 25.60 1.01 -2.95
C ILE A 82 25.59 2.20 -3.92
N PHE A 83 24.67 2.21 -4.88
CA PHE A 83 24.53 3.28 -5.86
C PHE A 83 24.25 4.63 -5.19
N THR A 84 23.30 4.68 -4.27
CA THR A 84 22.94 5.91 -3.54
C THR A 84 23.99 6.31 -2.52
N TRP A 85 24.68 5.35 -1.88
CA TRP A 85 25.86 5.62 -1.05
C TRP A 85 26.92 6.42 -1.80
N VAL A 86 27.20 6.08 -3.07
CA VAL A 86 28.13 6.85 -3.92
C VAL A 86 27.69 8.31 -4.04
N PHE A 87 26.40 8.59 -4.25
CA PHE A 87 25.88 9.96 -4.32
C PHE A 87 26.05 10.73 -3.00
N THR A 88 25.91 10.06 -1.84
CA THR A 88 26.17 10.70 -0.54
C THR A 88 27.63 11.16 -0.38
N LYS A 89 28.57 10.50 -1.07
CA LYS A 89 30.01 10.83 -1.05
C LYS A 89 30.41 11.81 -2.15
N LEU A 90 29.79 11.74 -3.33
CA LEU A 90 30.10 12.61 -4.47
C LEU A 90 29.56 14.03 -4.31
N ILE A 91 28.43 14.20 -3.62
CA ILE A 91 27.77 15.50 -3.45
C ILE A 91 28.15 16.07 -2.07
N PRO A 92 28.96 17.15 -2.00
CA PRO A 92 29.55 17.61 -0.74
C PRO A 92 28.74 18.72 -0.03
N PHE A 93 27.49 18.94 -0.44
CA PHE A 93 26.61 20.00 0.09
C PHE A 93 25.20 19.47 0.35
N SER A 94 24.41 20.24 1.10
CA SER A 94 23.07 19.86 1.59
C SER A 94 23.06 18.63 2.50
N ASN A 95 21.89 18.33 3.05
CA ASN A 95 21.65 17.18 3.92
C ASN A 95 21.72 15.84 3.14
N THR A 96 21.77 14.73 3.86
CA THR A 96 21.93 13.40 3.25
C THR A 96 20.69 13.00 2.44
N ALA A 97 19.49 13.30 2.92
CA ALA A 97 18.24 12.98 2.20
C ALA A 97 18.25 13.60 0.80
N TYR A 98 18.55 14.89 0.68
CA TYR A 98 18.67 15.60 -0.59
C TYR A 98 19.67 14.94 -1.56
N ARG A 99 20.84 14.50 -1.07
CA ARG A 99 21.85 13.83 -1.91
C ARG A 99 21.34 12.49 -2.46
N VAL A 100 20.59 11.75 -1.66
CA VAL A 100 19.99 10.48 -2.08
C VAL A 100 18.83 10.74 -3.06
N SER A 101 17.99 11.76 -2.82
CA SER A 101 16.94 12.14 -3.77
C SER A 101 17.51 12.56 -5.14
N ILE A 102 18.68 13.19 -5.20
CA ILE A 102 19.37 13.45 -6.49
C ILE A 102 19.69 12.13 -7.22
N ALA A 103 20.06 11.07 -6.50
CA ALA A 103 20.31 9.76 -7.09
C ALA A 103 19.04 9.16 -7.69
N SER A 104 17.89 9.34 -7.03
CA SER A 104 16.56 8.96 -7.53
C SER A 104 16.19 9.77 -8.77
N ALA A 105 16.34 11.10 -8.75
CA ALA A 105 16.12 11.98 -9.89
C ALA A 105 16.99 11.61 -11.10
N PHE A 106 18.28 11.36 -10.87
CA PHE A 106 19.22 10.92 -11.90
C PHE A 106 18.79 9.58 -12.51
N SER A 107 18.45 8.60 -11.67
CA SER A 107 18.02 7.28 -12.13
C SER A 107 16.76 7.36 -12.98
N GLY A 108 15.78 8.16 -12.56
CA GLY A 108 14.54 8.34 -13.29
C GLY A 108 14.73 9.04 -14.64
N ALA A 109 15.56 10.08 -14.67
CA ALA A 109 15.91 10.78 -15.91
C ALA A 109 16.64 9.87 -16.91
N VAL A 110 17.59 9.05 -16.43
CA VAL A 110 18.28 8.06 -17.26
C VAL A 110 17.33 6.98 -17.75
N ALA A 111 16.41 6.49 -16.90
CA ALA A 111 15.40 5.51 -17.30
C ALA A 111 14.53 6.04 -18.47
N CYS A 112 14.04 7.27 -18.36
CA CYS A 112 13.24 7.92 -19.40
C CYS A 112 14.06 8.22 -20.66
N GLY A 113 15.34 8.58 -20.50
CA GLY A 113 16.29 8.67 -21.60
C GLY A 113 16.45 7.35 -22.34
N LEU A 114 16.66 6.24 -21.62
CA LEU A 114 16.77 4.89 -22.20
C LEU A 114 15.48 4.49 -22.91
N LEU A 115 14.31 4.80 -22.35
CA LEU A 115 13.02 4.61 -23.01
C LEU A 115 12.94 5.41 -24.33
N SER A 116 13.30 6.68 -24.31
CA SER A 116 13.30 7.53 -25.52
C SER A 116 14.24 6.99 -26.61
N LEU A 117 15.35 6.38 -26.20
CA LEU A 117 16.34 5.73 -27.07
C LEU A 117 15.82 4.41 -27.66
N ILE A 118 15.11 3.60 -26.85
CA ILE A 118 14.36 2.41 -27.30
C ILE A 118 13.33 2.81 -28.36
N VAL A 119 12.52 3.82 -28.08
CA VAL A 119 11.46 4.29 -28.97
C VAL A 119 12.03 4.89 -30.24
N SER A 120 13.07 5.74 -30.16
CA SER A 120 13.72 6.33 -31.33
C SER A 120 14.28 5.25 -32.26
N ARG A 121 14.96 4.23 -31.70
CA ARG A 121 15.48 3.14 -32.53
C ARG A 121 14.37 2.22 -33.05
N GLY A 122 13.41 1.86 -32.22
CA GLY A 122 12.25 1.05 -32.60
C GLY A 122 11.38 1.72 -33.66
N SER A 123 11.29 3.05 -33.65
CA SER A 123 10.58 3.83 -34.67
C SER A 123 11.20 3.68 -36.06
N SER A 124 12.52 3.79 -36.14
CA SER A 124 13.27 3.50 -37.36
C SER A 124 13.05 2.07 -37.83
N MET A 125 13.05 1.10 -36.90
CA MET A 125 12.77 -0.30 -37.23
C MET A 125 11.37 -0.52 -37.81
N MET A 126 10.35 0.12 -37.23
CA MET A 126 8.98 0.04 -37.75
C MET A 126 8.86 0.62 -39.15
N ILE A 127 9.46 1.80 -39.37
CA ILE A 127 9.51 2.44 -40.70
C ILE A 127 10.22 1.53 -41.72
N GLU A 128 11.37 0.96 -41.36
CA GLU A 128 12.12 0.02 -42.22
C GLU A 128 11.33 -1.26 -42.53
N SER A 129 10.49 -1.72 -41.60
CA SER A 129 9.77 -2.99 -41.72
C SER A 129 8.52 -2.95 -42.60
N ILE A 130 7.90 -1.78 -42.78
CA ILE A 130 6.63 -1.63 -43.48
C ILE A 130 6.88 -1.11 -44.90
N GLU A 131 6.48 -1.90 -45.90
CA GLU A 131 6.74 -1.60 -47.32
C GLU A 131 6.23 -0.21 -47.73
N GLU A 132 5.04 0.17 -47.26
CA GLU A 132 4.37 1.44 -47.57
C GLU A 132 5.17 2.68 -47.11
N PHE A 133 6.12 2.49 -46.20
CA PHE A 133 6.95 3.56 -45.62
C PHE A 133 8.35 3.65 -46.22
N LYS A 134 8.69 2.75 -47.16
CA LYS A 134 9.94 2.85 -47.91
C LYS A 134 9.96 4.13 -48.75
N GLY A 135 11.11 4.80 -48.78
CA GLY A 135 11.29 6.06 -49.51
C GLY A 135 11.17 7.33 -48.65
N ILE A 136 10.83 7.21 -47.35
CA ILE A 136 10.97 8.33 -46.42
C ILE A 136 12.43 8.78 -46.39
N SER A 137 12.67 10.08 -46.63
CA SER A 137 14.03 10.64 -46.56
C SER A 137 14.64 10.47 -45.17
N ARG A 138 15.96 10.24 -45.10
CA ARG A 138 16.65 10.04 -43.82
C ARG A 138 16.48 11.20 -42.84
N ARG A 139 16.35 12.43 -43.36
CA ARG A 139 16.10 13.63 -42.54
C ARG A 139 14.71 13.57 -41.88
N ALA A 140 13.68 13.20 -42.64
CA ALA A 140 12.33 13.07 -42.11
C ALA A 140 12.22 11.89 -41.12
N GLU A 141 12.83 10.75 -41.45
CA GLU A 141 12.87 9.58 -40.54
C GLU A 141 13.53 9.94 -39.21
N ASN A 142 14.68 10.62 -39.23
CA ASN A 142 15.37 11.08 -38.02
C ASN A 142 14.50 12.03 -37.18
N ALA A 143 13.77 12.94 -37.82
CA ALA A 143 12.87 13.87 -37.12
C ALA A 143 11.69 13.13 -36.45
N ILE A 144 11.09 12.15 -37.15
CA ILE A 144 10.03 11.30 -36.59
C ILE A 144 10.57 10.51 -35.40
N CYS A 145 11.73 9.85 -35.54
CA CYS A 145 12.33 9.06 -34.45
C CYS A 145 12.63 9.92 -33.22
N LEU A 146 13.16 11.13 -33.42
CA LEU A 146 13.48 12.05 -32.34
C LEU A 146 12.23 12.51 -31.59
N VAL A 147 11.21 12.98 -32.32
CA VAL A 147 9.98 13.50 -31.69
C VAL A 147 9.19 12.41 -31.00
N SER A 148 9.04 11.23 -31.62
CA SER A 148 8.34 10.11 -31.01
C SER A 148 9.04 9.60 -29.76
N GLY A 149 10.38 9.49 -29.79
CA GLY A 149 11.16 9.10 -28.63
C GLY A 149 11.12 10.12 -27.50
N PHE A 150 11.26 11.41 -27.84
CA PHE A 150 11.14 12.52 -26.89
C PHE A 150 9.76 12.54 -26.22
N ALA A 151 8.68 12.49 -27.01
CA ALA A 151 7.32 12.51 -26.48
C ALA A 151 7.06 11.32 -25.54
N ALA A 152 7.47 10.11 -25.91
CA ALA A 152 7.31 8.93 -25.07
C ALA A 152 8.08 9.03 -23.74
N GLY A 153 9.34 9.46 -23.79
CA GLY A 153 10.16 9.59 -22.58
C GLY A 153 9.73 10.75 -21.68
N MET A 154 9.28 11.88 -22.23
CA MET A 154 8.72 13.00 -21.46
C MET A 154 7.38 12.64 -20.82
N LEU A 155 6.52 11.87 -21.50
CA LEU A 155 5.26 11.37 -20.92
C LEU A 155 5.52 10.45 -19.73
N LEU A 156 6.51 9.55 -19.81
CA LEU A 156 6.89 8.74 -18.65
C LEU A 156 7.60 9.57 -17.58
N GLY A 157 8.45 10.54 -17.95
CA GLY A 157 9.18 11.36 -16.99
C GLY A 157 8.29 12.25 -16.14
N PHE A 158 7.22 12.79 -16.72
CA PHE A 158 6.27 13.64 -16.01
C PHE A 158 4.94 12.93 -15.71
N ASN A 159 4.95 11.59 -15.79
CA ASN A 159 3.96 10.70 -15.17
C ASN A 159 4.01 10.88 -13.66
N GLY A 160 2.88 11.12 -12.99
CA GLY A 160 2.78 11.29 -11.55
C GLY A 160 3.36 10.11 -10.76
N TYR A 161 3.17 8.86 -11.21
CA TYR A 161 3.71 7.71 -10.47
C TYR A 161 5.24 7.63 -10.56
N MET A 162 5.81 7.95 -11.72
CA MET A 162 7.28 7.98 -11.88
C MET A 162 7.89 9.21 -11.19
N TRP A 163 7.28 10.38 -11.40
CA TRP A 163 7.79 11.66 -10.92
C TRP A 163 7.82 11.70 -9.41
N SER A 164 6.76 11.23 -8.72
CA SER A 164 6.66 11.30 -7.25
C SER A 164 7.81 10.55 -6.58
N GLN A 165 8.29 9.47 -7.20
CA GLN A 165 9.38 8.64 -6.71
C GLN A 165 10.76 9.19 -7.08
N CYS A 166 10.84 10.07 -8.09
CA CYS A 166 12.09 10.70 -8.52
C CYS A 166 12.46 11.95 -7.71
N VAL A 167 11.51 12.49 -6.93
CA VAL A 167 11.69 13.74 -6.16
C VAL A 167 11.89 13.52 -4.66
N ILE A 168 11.92 12.27 -4.21
CA ILE A 168 12.11 11.87 -2.81
C ILE A 168 13.19 10.79 -2.69
N VAL A 169 13.49 10.33 -1.47
CA VAL A 169 14.43 9.24 -1.20
C VAL A 169 13.75 7.90 -1.47
N GLU A 170 13.93 7.34 -2.68
CA GLU A 170 13.18 6.15 -3.10
C GLU A 170 13.93 5.17 -4.04
N VAL A 171 13.48 3.90 -4.04
CA VAL A 171 14.11 2.75 -4.73
C VAL A 171 13.57 2.50 -6.14
N TYR A 172 12.34 2.92 -6.41
CA TYR A 172 11.65 2.63 -7.68
C TYR A 172 12.36 3.20 -8.93
N PRO A 173 12.89 4.44 -8.94
CA PRO A 173 13.52 4.99 -10.16
C PRO A 173 14.73 4.19 -10.64
N PHE A 174 15.55 3.68 -9.71
CA PHE A 174 16.69 2.83 -10.04
C PHE A 174 16.24 1.47 -10.58
N SER A 175 15.15 0.92 -10.04
CA SER A 175 14.52 -0.30 -10.54
C SER A 175 14.07 -0.12 -12.00
N VAL A 176 13.37 0.98 -12.32
CA VAL A 176 12.96 1.29 -13.69
C VAL A 176 14.16 1.55 -14.62
N MET A 177 15.22 2.20 -14.13
CA MET A 177 16.47 2.38 -14.88
C MET A 177 17.10 1.04 -15.26
N SER A 178 17.20 0.11 -14.30
CA SER A 178 17.73 -1.24 -14.54
C SER A 178 16.86 -2.04 -15.52
N LEU A 179 15.53 -1.92 -15.41
CA LEU A 179 14.57 -2.52 -16.34
C LEU A 179 14.75 -1.96 -17.76
N MET A 180 14.86 -0.64 -17.93
CA MET A 180 15.08 -0.03 -19.25
C MET A 180 16.45 -0.39 -19.84
N GLY A 181 17.47 -0.59 -18.99
CA GLY A 181 18.74 -1.18 -19.41
C GLY A 181 18.58 -2.60 -19.97
N MET A 182 17.84 -3.45 -19.25
CA MET A 182 17.50 -4.81 -19.71
C MET A 182 16.73 -4.78 -21.04
N VAL A 183 15.72 -3.93 -21.16
CA VAL A 183 14.90 -3.79 -22.38
C VAL A 183 15.73 -3.25 -23.56
N CYS A 184 16.69 -2.34 -23.34
CA CYS A 184 17.66 -1.92 -24.35
C CYS A 184 18.49 -3.09 -24.89
N CYS A 185 19.01 -3.94 -23.99
CA CYS A 185 19.76 -5.14 -24.36
C CYS A 185 18.87 -6.15 -25.11
N LEU A 186 17.63 -6.32 -24.67
CA LEU A 186 16.65 -7.18 -25.32
C LEU A 186 16.31 -6.70 -26.74
N LEU A 187 16.05 -5.41 -26.93
CA LEU A 187 15.82 -4.81 -28.24
C LEU A 187 17.00 -5.08 -29.18
N ARG A 188 18.23 -4.92 -28.69
CA ARG A 188 19.43 -5.23 -29.49
C ARG A 188 19.50 -6.67 -29.89
N TRP A 189 19.24 -7.59 -28.97
CA TRP A 189 19.29 -9.01 -29.29
C TRP A 189 18.18 -9.40 -30.26
N ILE A 190 16.94 -8.93 -30.07
CA ILE A 190 15.85 -9.17 -31.03
C ILE A 190 16.21 -8.63 -32.41
N TYR A 191 16.88 -7.47 -32.48
CA TYR A 191 17.38 -6.90 -33.74
C TYR A 191 18.38 -7.82 -34.45
N ALA A 192 19.34 -8.36 -33.70
CA ALA A 192 20.42 -9.21 -34.21
C ALA A 192 20.60 -10.46 -33.32
N PRO A 193 19.74 -11.49 -33.45
CA PRO A 193 19.70 -12.65 -32.54
C PRO A 193 21.01 -13.45 -32.48
N GLN A 194 21.83 -13.35 -33.52
CA GLN A 194 23.18 -13.91 -33.56
C GLN A 194 24.14 -13.28 -32.53
N GLN A 195 23.87 -12.05 -32.07
CA GLN A 195 24.67 -11.36 -31.05
C GLN A 195 24.20 -11.70 -29.63
N ARG A 196 24.34 -12.97 -29.24
CA ARG A 196 23.84 -13.52 -27.95
C ARG A 196 24.35 -12.78 -26.71
N ARG A 197 25.49 -12.08 -26.80
CA ARG A 197 26.03 -11.26 -25.70
C ARG A 197 24.99 -10.27 -25.14
N TYR A 198 24.10 -9.72 -25.97
CA TYR A 198 23.09 -8.76 -25.50
C TYR A 198 21.94 -9.46 -24.77
N LEU A 199 21.58 -10.68 -25.18
CA LEU A 199 20.67 -11.51 -24.39
C LEU A 199 21.29 -11.82 -23.02
N TYR A 200 22.56 -12.19 -23.00
CA TYR A 200 23.29 -12.47 -21.77
C TYR A 200 23.36 -11.25 -20.84
N TRP A 201 23.64 -10.06 -21.38
CA TRP A 201 23.54 -8.80 -20.61
C TRP A 201 22.13 -8.53 -20.09
N ALA A 202 21.09 -8.82 -20.89
CA ALA A 202 19.72 -8.69 -20.43
C ALA A 202 19.43 -9.60 -19.22
N TRP A 203 19.92 -10.83 -19.20
CA TRP A 203 19.72 -11.75 -18.06
C TRP A 203 20.53 -11.36 -16.81
N ILE A 204 21.74 -10.81 -16.96
CA ILE A 204 22.48 -10.21 -15.82
C ILE A 204 21.70 -9.04 -15.24
N LEU A 205 21.26 -8.11 -16.11
CA LEU A 205 20.48 -6.94 -15.69
C LEU A 205 19.13 -7.35 -15.10
N PHE A 206 18.52 -8.44 -15.56
CA PHE A 206 17.31 -8.99 -14.97
C PHE A 206 17.55 -9.54 -13.56
N GLY A 207 18.68 -10.22 -13.32
CA GLY A 207 19.10 -10.60 -11.96
C GLY A 207 19.30 -9.38 -11.05
N ILE A 208 19.84 -8.27 -11.60
CA ILE A 208 19.94 -7.00 -10.89
C ILE A 208 18.57 -6.37 -10.63
N CYS A 209 17.65 -6.40 -11.60
CA CYS A 209 16.27 -5.91 -11.39
C CYS A 209 15.62 -6.65 -10.21
N PHE A 210 15.86 -7.96 -10.12
CA PHE A 210 15.35 -8.79 -9.03
C PHE A 210 15.95 -8.42 -7.65
N THR A 211 17.18 -7.91 -7.59
CA THR A 211 17.76 -7.41 -6.33
C THR A 211 17.27 -6.03 -5.94
N ASN A 212 16.85 -5.21 -6.91
CA ASN A 212 16.31 -3.88 -6.66
C ASN A 212 14.82 -3.93 -6.29
N HIS A 213 14.02 -4.78 -6.94
CA HIS A 213 12.60 -4.89 -6.62
C HIS A 213 12.04 -6.25 -7.03
N GLN A 214 11.75 -7.10 -6.04
CA GLN A 214 11.39 -8.52 -6.28
C GLN A 214 10.14 -8.71 -7.12
N THR A 215 9.18 -7.78 -7.10
CA THR A 215 7.96 -7.91 -7.93
C THR A 215 8.25 -7.89 -9.42
N LEU A 216 9.40 -7.36 -9.85
CA LEU A 216 9.83 -7.42 -11.25
C LEU A 216 10.16 -8.84 -11.73
N ILE A 217 10.18 -9.84 -10.84
CA ILE A 217 10.34 -11.25 -11.23
C ILE A 217 9.27 -11.70 -12.22
N VAL A 218 8.06 -11.13 -12.17
CA VAL A 218 6.99 -11.43 -13.13
C VAL A 218 7.38 -11.07 -14.56
N ALA A 219 8.30 -10.12 -14.76
CA ALA A 219 8.82 -9.78 -16.09
C ALA A 219 9.61 -10.94 -16.72
N ALA A 220 10.03 -11.96 -15.97
CA ALA A 220 10.65 -13.17 -16.51
C ALA A 220 9.78 -13.80 -17.60
N MET A 221 8.47 -13.96 -17.34
CA MET A 221 7.53 -14.56 -18.28
C MET A 221 7.39 -13.69 -19.55
N GLY A 222 7.39 -12.37 -19.42
CA GLY A 222 7.40 -11.46 -20.57
C GLY A 222 8.69 -11.54 -21.39
N LEU A 223 9.84 -11.67 -20.73
CA LEU A 223 11.14 -11.87 -21.37
C LEU A 223 11.20 -13.21 -22.13
N GLU A 224 10.65 -14.27 -21.56
CA GLU A 224 10.53 -15.58 -22.21
C GLU A 224 9.63 -15.52 -23.45
N ILE A 225 8.48 -14.84 -23.37
CA ILE A 225 7.59 -14.60 -24.52
C ILE A 225 8.34 -13.87 -25.65
N ALA A 226 9.16 -12.86 -25.30
CA ALA A 226 9.99 -12.15 -26.27
C ALA A 226 11.02 -13.08 -26.95
N ILE A 227 11.65 -13.97 -26.18
CA ILE A 227 12.61 -14.98 -26.68
C ILE A 227 11.92 -15.99 -27.59
N LEU A 228 10.76 -16.51 -27.19
CA LEU A 228 9.94 -17.44 -27.96
C LEU A 228 9.56 -16.84 -29.32
N ALA A 229 9.11 -15.58 -29.32
CA ALA A 229 8.71 -14.89 -30.54
C ALA A 229 9.90 -14.60 -31.48
N ALA A 230 11.05 -14.21 -30.92
CA ALA A 230 12.24 -13.83 -31.69
C ALA A 230 13.04 -15.04 -32.21
N GLN A 231 13.26 -16.07 -31.39
CA GLN A 231 14.04 -17.25 -31.74
C GLN A 231 13.41 -18.54 -31.18
N PRO A 232 12.47 -19.17 -31.94
CA PRO A 232 11.71 -20.32 -31.45
C PRO A 232 12.54 -21.53 -31.02
N LYS A 233 13.72 -21.76 -31.62
CA LYS A 233 14.62 -22.86 -31.20
C LYS A 233 15.14 -22.67 -29.78
N LEU A 234 15.47 -21.43 -29.41
CA LEU A 234 15.92 -21.09 -28.06
C LEU A 234 14.73 -21.13 -27.09
N GLY A 235 13.60 -20.55 -27.49
CA GLY A 235 12.37 -20.59 -26.68
C GLY A 235 11.87 -22.01 -26.40
N ARG A 236 12.03 -22.95 -27.33
CA ARG A 236 11.74 -24.38 -27.10
C ARG A 236 12.52 -24.94 -25.92
N ASP A 237 13.83 -24.73 -25.89
CA ASP A 237 14.68 -25.31 -24.83
C ASP A 237 14.54 -24.55 -23.51
N LEU A 238 14.12 -23.29 -23.56
CA LEU A 238 13.70 -22.54 -22.38
C LEU A 238 12.40 -23.12 -21.80
N ALA A 239 11.41 -23.40 -22.64
CA ALA A 239 10.18 -24.08 -22.24
C ALA A 239 10.45 -25.50 -21.70
N LEU A 240 11.45 -26.21 -22.25
CA LEU A 240 11.94 -27.47 -21.71
C LEU A 240 12.50 -27.28 -20.29
N ALA A 241 13.36 -26.28 -20.07
CA ALA A 241 13.90 -25.99 -18.74
C ALA A 241 12.80 -25.66 -17.73
N ASN A 242 11.81 -24.84 -18.11
CA ASN A 242 10.65 -24.53 -17.26
C ASN A 242 9.82 -25.77 -16.96
N SER A 243 9.66 -26.68 -17.93
CA SER A 243 8.98 -27.97 -17.71
C SER A 243 9.71 -28.83 -16.68
N VAL A 244 11.05 -28.85 -16.72
CA VAL A 244 11.87 -29.58 -15.74
C VAL A 244 11.75 -28.95 -14.35
N VAL A 245 11.87 -27.61 -14.24
CA VAL A 245 11.69 -26.89 -12.97
C VAL A 245 10.30 -27.15 -12.39
N TYR A 246 9.27 -27.12 -13.24
CA TYR A 246 7.90 -27.42 -12.85
C TYR A 246 7.76 -28.82 -12.21
N LEU A 247 8.27 -29.84 -12.88
CA LEU A 247 8.23 -31.22 -12.38
C LEU A 247 9.04 -31.41 -11.09
N ILE A 248 10.23 -30.81 -10.99
CA ILE A 248 11.05 -30.82 -9.77
C ILE A 248 10.28 -30.19 -8.61
N GLY A 249 9.64 -29.04 -8.82
CA GLY A 249 8.86 -28.39 -7.75
C GLY A 249 7.63 -29.20 -7.33
N LEU A 250 6.97 -29.92 -8.25
CA LEU A 250 5.90 -30.86 -7.88
C LEU A 250 6.41 -32.02 -7.01
N VAL A 251 7.58 -32.57 -7.36
CA VAL A 251 8.24 -33.60 -6.53
C VAL A 251 8.62 -33.02 -5.17
N ALA A 252 9.14 -31.80 -5.12
CA ALA A 252 9.52 -31.15 -3.86
C ALA A 252 8.31 -30.90 -2.94
N LEU A 253 7.17 -30.50 -3.51
CA LEU A 253 5.90 -30.34 -2.78
C LEU A 253 5.37 -31.70 -2.28
N SER A 254 5.40 -32.75 -3.11
CA SER A 254 4.87 -34.07 -2.71
C SER A 254 5.73 -34.78 -1.66
N THR A 255 7.04 -34.53 -1.67
CA THR A 255 8.01 -35.13 -0.75
C THR A 255 8.27 -34.30 0.51
N LYS A 256 7.58 -33.17 0.69
CA LYS A 256 7.83 -32.19 1.77
C LYS A 256 9.29 -31.70 1.86
N LEU A 257 10.02 -31.71 0.74
CA LEU A 257 11.38 -31.15 0.66
C LEU A 257 11.39 -29.63 0.92
N LEU A 258 10.26 -28.96 0.72
CA LEU A 258 10.06 -27.53 1.05
C LEU A 258 9.60 -27.30 2.50
N GLY A 259 9.70 -28.30 3.37
CA GLY A 259 9.21 -28.24 4.74
C GLY A 259 7.68 -28.12 4.79
N ASP A 260 7.18 -27.31 5.72
CA ASP A 260 5.73 -27.05 5.89
C ASP A 260 5.18 -25.96 4.95
N PHE A 261 5.90 -25.64 3.88
CA PHE A 261 5.43 -24.67 2.88
C PHE A 261 4.17 -25.20 2.17
N GLN A 262 3.04 -24.58 2.50
CA GLN A 262 1.75 -24.81 1.85
C GLN A 262 1.40 -23.58 0.99
N PRO A 263 1.64 -23.63 -0.34
CA PRO A 263 1.28 -22.51 -1.21
C PRO A 263 -0.25 -22.33 -1.26
N ASN A 264 -0.68 -21.07 -1.35
CA ASN A 264 -2.09 -20.75 -1.56
C ASN A 264 -2.60 -21.40 -2.86
N GLN A 265 -3.87 -21.81 -2.89
CA GLN A 265 -4.53 -22.44 -4.03
C GLN A 265 -4.31 -21.66 -5.35
N MET A 266 -4.42 -20.33 -5.34
CA MET A 266 -4.20 -19.53 -6.55
C MET A 266 -2.74 -19.55 -7.01
N VAL A 267 -1.79 -19.56 -6.08
CA VAL A 267 -0.36 -19.70 -6.41
C VAL A 267 -0.09 -21.04 -7.07
N LEU A 268 -0.69 -22.13 -6.56
CA LEU A 268 -0.62 -23.45 -7.20
C LEU A 268 -1.24 -23.46 -8.59
N ILE A 269 -2.42 -22.84 -8.78
CA ILE A 269 -3.06 -22.74 -10.09
C ILE A 269 -2.15 -22.02 -11.09
N ILE A 270 -1.58 -20.87 -10.70
CA ILE A 270 -0.65 -20.13 -11.56
C ILE A 270 0.57 -21.01 -11.89
N TYR A 271 1.13 -21.69 -10.89
CA TYR A 271 2.27 -22.61 -11.06
C TYR A 271 1.96 -23.73 -12.07
N HIS A 272 0.77 -24.34 -11.98
CA HIS A 272 0.30 -25.35 -12.93
C HIS A 272 0.07 -24.78 -14.34
N ILE A 273 -0.55 -23.61 -14.45
CA ILE A 273 -0.78 -22.95 -15.74
C ILE A 273 0.55 -22.69 -16.46
N VAL A 274 1.54 -22.13 -15.76
CA VAL A 274 2.87 -21.85 -16.32
C VAL A 274 3.59 -23.15 -16.70
N GLY A 275 3.57 -24.15 -15.81
CA GLY A 275 4.23 -25.43 -16.04
C GLY A 275 3.63 -26.22 -17.22
N VAL A 276 2.31 -26.39 -17.25
CA VAL A 276 1.61 -27.09 -18.34
C VAL A 276 1.74 -26.34 -19.66
N SER A 277 1.61 -25.01 -19.65
CA SER A 277 1.83 -24.20 -20.86
C SER A 277 3.25 -24.34 -21.40
N SER A 278 4.25 -24.46 -20.51
CA SER A 278 5.64 -24.72 -20.89
C SER A 278 5.82 -26.09 -21.54
N ILE A 279 5.17 -27.14 -21.01
CA ILE A 279 5.19 -28.49 -21.60
C ILE A 279 4.55 -28.49 -23.00
N ILE A 280 3.37 -27.88 -23.13
CA ILE A 280 2.64 -27.77 -24.41
C ILE A 280 3.49 -27.00 -25.43
N THR A 281 4.05 -25.86 -25.01
CA THR A 281 4.89 -25.01 -25.85
C THR A 281 6.16 -25.75 -26.30
N CYS A 282 6.82 -26.46 -25.37
CA CYS A 282 7.99 -27.28 -25.67
C CYS A 282 7.65 -28.39 -26.68
N GLY A 283 6.55 -29.12 -26.48
CA GLY A 283 6.07 -30.16 -27.40
C GLY A 283 5.77 -29.61 -28.80
N TRP A 284 4.96 -28.54 -28.89
CA TRP A 284 4.62 -27.90 -30.16
C TRP A 284 5.85 -27.35 -30.89
N LEU A 285 6.78 -26.69 -30.18
CA LEU A 285 8.01 -26.19 -30.78
C LEU A 285 8.99 -27.30 -31.17
N THR A 286 8.97 -28.44 -30.48
CA THR A 286 9.74 -29.62 -30.89
C THR A 286 9.24 -30.19 -32.21
N LEU A 287 7.92 -30.30 -32.38
CA LEU A 287 7.29 -30.74 -33.63
C LEU A 287 7.60 -29.78 -34.80
N THR A 288 7.54 -28.48 -34.57
CA THR A 288 7.79 -27.47 -35.62
C THR A 288 9.28 -27.29 -35.94
N THR A 289 10.16 -27.41 -34.95
CA THR A 289 11.63 -27.27 -35.14
C THR A 289 12.33 -28.60 -35.47
N LYS A 290 11.61 -29.73 -35.39
CA LYS A 290 12.05 -31.11 -35.68
C LYS A 290 13.24 -31.62 -34.85
N LYS A 291 13.62 -30.93 -33.77
CA LYS A 291 14.70 -31.31 -32.84
C LYS A 291 14.33 -30.85 -31.43
N LEU A 292 14.98 -31.41 -30.42
CA LEU A 292 14.91 -30.98 -29.02
C LEU A 292 16.33 -30.75 -28.49
N GLY A 293 16.53 -29.77 -27.60
CA GLY A 293 17.79 -29.60 -26.86
C GLY A 293 18.96 -28.97 -27.61
N THR A 294 18.75 -28.33 -28.76
CA THR A 294 19.81 -27.73 -29.59
C THR A 294 20.42 -26.43 -29.02
N GLU A 295 19.81 -25.83 -28.01
CA GLU A 295 20.13 -24.52 -27.42
C GLU A 295 20.14 -24.59 -25.87
N ILE A 296 20.33 -25.78 -25.28
CA ILE A 296 20.40 -25.96 -23.81
C ILE A 296 21.54 -25.13 -23.18
N LEU A 297 22.72 -25.11 -23.81
CA LEU A 297 23.87 -24.37 -23.28
C LEU A 297 23.57 -22.87 -23.10
N PRO A 298 23.02 -22.16 -24.09
CA PRO A 298 22.53 -20.79 -23.91
C PRO A 298 21.53 -20.61 -22.76
N VAL A 299 20.58 -21.54 -22.60
CA VAL A 299 19.60 -21.50 -21.51
C VAL A 299 20.30 -21.61 -20.14
N ILE A 300 21.28 -22.52 -20.01
CA ILE A 300 22.10 -22.65 -18.80
C ILE A 300 22.90 -21.37 -18.54
N ILE A 301 23.49 -20.77 -19.58
CA ILE A 301 24.23 -19.50 -19.46
C ILE A 301 23.29 -18.38 -19.01
N MET A 302 22.11 -18.25 -19.61
CA MET A 302 21.11 -17.24 -19.22
C MET A 302 20.71 -17.37 -17.75
N PHE A 303 20.38 -18.59 -17.31
CA PHE A 303 20.05 -18.85 -15.90
C PHE A 303 21.22 -18.54 -14.97
N SER A 304 22.44 -18.98 -15.32
CA SER A 304 23.65 -18.71 -14.53
C SER A 304 23.92 -17.21 -14.41
N LEU A 305 23.69 -16.44 -15.47
CA LEU A 305 23.88 -14.99 -15.47
C LEU A 305 22.82 -14.25 -14.67
N PHE A 306 21.58 -14.74 -14.65
CA PHE A 306 20.57 -14.25 -13.70
C PHE A 306 21.00 -14.49 -12.26
N VAL A 307 21.51 -15.70 -11.95
CA VAL A 307 22.05 -16.02 -10.61
C VAL A 307 23.23 -15.11 -10.25
N VAL A 308 24.12 -14.81 -11.20
CA VAL A 308 25.23 -13.84 -10.99
C VAL A 308 24.68 -12.44 -10.66
N GLY A 309 23.65 -11.97 -11.35
CA GLY A 309 22.98 -10.70 -11.02
C GLY A 309 22.31 -10.73 -9.64
N ALA A 310 21.62 -11.83 -9.32
CA ALA A 310 20.93 -12.03 -8.05
C ALA A 310 21.88 -12.24 -6.86
N ALA A 311 23.12 -12.72 -7.11
CA ALA A 311 24.13 -12.95 -6.08
C ALA A 311 24.52 -11.66 -5.33
N LEU A 312 24.18 -10.47 -5.86
CA LEU A 312 24.34 -9.20 -5.15
C LEU A 312 23.54 -9.13 -3.84
N TYR A 313 22.54 -9.99 -3.61
CA TYR A 313 21.93 -10.16 -2.28
C TYR A 313 22.95 -10.53 -1.19
N LEU A 314 24.05 -11.20 -1.54
CA LEU A 314 25.13 -11.51 -0.59
C LEU A 314 25.87 -10.26 -0.08
N TRP A 315 25.59 -9.07 -0.63
CA TRP A 315 26.01 -7.81 -0.02
C TRP A 315 25.40 -7.59 1.36
N MET A 316 24.15 -8.02 1.59
CA MET A 316 23.46 -7.80 2.86
C MET A 316 24.19 -8.39 4.07
N PRO A 317 24.57 -9.69 4.11
CA PRO A 317 25.34 -10.24 5.22
C PRO A 317 26.70 -9.56 5.37
N ILE A 318 27.38 -9.24 4.26
CA ILE A 318 28.69 -8.58 4.28
C ILE A 318 28.59 -7.17 4.90
N SER A 319 27.61 -6.38 4.49
CA SER A 319 27.36 -5.05 5.07
C SER A 319 26.95 -5.16 6.54
N SER A 320 26.06 -6.10 6.87
CA SER A 320 25.61 -6.35 8.24
C SER A 320 26.75 -6.72 9.20
N MET A 321 27.84 -7.35 8.74
CA MET A 321 29.03 -7.63 9.56
C MET A 321 29.74 -6.37 10.06
N SER A 322 29.46 -5.20 9.48
CA SER A 322 29.98 -3.91 9.94
C SER A 322 29.10 -3.23 10.99
N ASN A 323 27.99 -3.85 11.37
CA ASN A 323 26.96 -3.31 12.26
C ASN A 323 26.56 -1.86 11.86
N PRO A 324 25.96 -1.65 10.68
CA PRO A 324 25.53 -0.32 10.24
C PRO A 324 24.29 0.17 11.04
N PRO A 325 24.07 1.49 11.16
CA PRO A 325 22.90 2.04 11.84
C PRO A 325 21.54 1.74 11.22
N MET A 326 21.53 1.23 9.99
CA MET A 326 20.35 0.62 9.38
C MET A 326 20.73 -0.80 8.96
N ASN A 327 20.19 -1.79 9.67
CA ASN A 327 20.52 -3.19 9.50
C ASN A 327 19.29 -4.10 9.70
N TRP A 328 18.24 -3.83 8.94
CA TRP A 328 16.94 -4.46 9.10
C TRP A 328 17.02 -5.98 8.91
N GLY A 329 16.41 -6.73 9.84
CA GLY A 329 16.37 -8.21 9.80
C GLY A 329 17.71 -8.87 10.12
N TYR A 330 18.74 -8.10 10.48
CA TYR A 330 20.06 -8.57 10.92
C TYR A 330 20.65 -9.67 10.01
N PRO A 331 20.79 -9.45 8.69
CA PRO A 331 21.05 -10.48 7.69
C PRO A 331 22.45 -11.08 7.73
N ARG A 332 23.29 -10.73 8.70
CA ARG A 332 24.52 -11.49 9.00
C ARG A 332 24.23 -12.86 9.61
N THR A 333 23.02 -13.11 10.12
CA THR A 333 22.55 -14.46 10.43
C THR A 333 21.93 -15.08 9.18
N VAL A 334 22.02 -16.41 9.04
CA VAL A 334 21.37 -17.11 7.92
C VAL A 334 19.86 -16.95 8.01
N GLU A 335 19.30 -17.00 9.22
CA GLU A 335 17.87 -16.77 9.47
C GLU A 335 17.45 -15.37 9.00
N GLY A 336 18.13 -14.32 9.46
CA GLY A 336 17.87 -12.94 9.06
C GLY A 336 18.01 -12.72 7.56
N PHE A 337 19.03 -13.32 6.92
CA PHE A 337 19.22 -13.24 5.48
C PHE A 337 18.07 -13.88 4.70
N ILE A 338 17.65 -15.08 5.08
CA ILE A 338 16.53 -15.77 4.45
C ILE A 338 15.23 -15.03 4.72
N HIS A 339 15.04 -14.50 5.93
CA HIS A 339 13.87 -13.70 6.29
C HIS A 339 13.76 -12.43 5.42
N ALA A 340 14.88 -11.71 5.23
CA ALA A 340 14.95 -10.55 4.34
C ALA A 340 14.73 -10.92 2.87
N LEU A 341 15.36 -11.98 2.38
CA LEU A 341 15.23 -12.42 0.98
C LEU A 341 13.81 -12.91 0.66
N THR A 342 13.17 -13.62 1.59
CA THR A 342 11.82 -14.16 1.40
C THR A 342 10.71 -13.18 1.77
N ARG A 343 11.07 -11.99 2.28
CA ARG A 343 10.12 -11.00 2.78
C ARG A 343 9.22 -11.57 3.89
N GLY A 344 9.81 -12.39 4.77
CA GLY A 344 9.09 -13.19 5.78
C GLY A 344 8.25 -12.40 6.79
N GLN A 345 8.53 -11.10 6.95
CA GLN A 345 7.78 -10.18 7.81
C GLN A 345 6.45 -9.69 7.22
N TYR A 346 6.29 -9.80 5.90
CA TYR A 346 5.08 -9.37 5.21
C TYR A 346 4.09 -10.51 5.10
N GLU A 347 2.80 -10.18 4.92
CA GLU A 347 1.79 -11.19 4.65
C GLU A 347 2.16 -12.02 3.41
N LYS A 348 1.93 -13.33 3.51
CA LYS A 348 2.12 -14.23 2.38
C LYS A 348 1.20 -13.80 1.25
N THR A 349 1.70 -13.87 0.01
CA THR A 349 0.94 -13.53 -1.18
C THR A 349 -0.41 -14.26 -1.18
N ASN A 350 -1.50 -13.50 -1.28
CA ASN A 350 -2.86 -14.02 -1.38
C ASN A 350 -3.49 -13.53 -2.69
N PRO A 351 -3.18 -14.18 -3.83
CA PRO A 351 -3.59 -13.67 -5.14
C PRO A 351 -5.12 -13.60 -5.31
N THR A 352 -5.58 -12.69 -6.16
CA THR A 352 -7.00 -12.54 -6.50
C THR A 352 -7.56 -13.86 -7.03
N ASN A 353 -8.60 -14.37 -6.36
CA ASN A 353 -9.29 -15.58 -6.79
C ASN A 353 -10.41 -15.24 -7.77
N PHE A 354 -10.07 -15.10 -9.05
CA PHE A 354 -11.03 -14.74 -10.09
C PHE A 354 -12.08 -15.83 -10.39
N PHE A 355 -11.90 -17.06 -9.90
CA PHE A 355 -12.90 -18.13 -10.04
C PHE A 355 -14.06 -17.97 -9.03
N ASN A 356 -13.74 -17.55 -7.79
CA ASN A 356 -14.73 -17.38 -6.73
C ASN A 356 -15.25 -15.95 -6.62
N ASP A 357 -14.43 -14.95 -6.99
CA ASP A 357 -14.79 -13.52 -6.95
C ASP A 357 -14.32 -12.80 -8.25
N PRO A 358 -14.98 -13.07 -9.38
CA PRO A 358 -14.65 -12.42 -10.65
C PRO A 358 -14.89 -10.91 -10.61
N GLN A 359 -15.84 -10.44 -9.79
CA GLN A 359 -16.16 -9.02 -9.67
C GLN A 359 -14.97 -8.24 -9.12
N ARG A 360 -14.32 -8.73 -8.07
CA ARG A 360 -13.10 -8.11 -7.51
C ARG A 360 -12.00 -7.99 -8.55
N PHE A 361 -11.79 -9.00 -9.39
CA PHE A 361 -10.80 -8.95 -10.46
C PHE A 361 -11.12 -7.84 -11.48
N PHE A 362 -12.37 -7.69 -11.90
CA PHE A 362 -12.76 -6.61 -12.82
C PHE A 362 -12.65 -5.22 -12.20
N ILE A 363 -12.94 -5.08 -10.89
CA ILE A 363 -12.71 -3.83 -10.15
C ILE A 363 -11.22 -3.48 -10.15
N GLN A 364 -10.36 -4.45 -9.84
CA GLN A 364 -8.90 -4.26 -9.83
C GLN A 364 -8.36 -3.91 -11.22
N LEU A 365 -8.85 -4.56 -12.28
CA LEU A 365 -8.52 -4.16 -13.65
C LEU A 365 -8.98 -2.73 -13.95
N GLY A 366 -10.18 -2.36 -13.53
CA GLY A 366 -10.69 -0.99 -13.60
C GLY A 366 -9.71 -0.01 -12.96
N MET A 367 -9.26 -0.28 -11.73
CA MET A 367 -8.28 0.54 -11.01
C MET A 367 -6.97 0.74 -11.78
N TYR A 368 -6.47 -0.30 -12.46
CA TYR A 368 -5.26 -0.17 -13.30
C TYR A 368 -5.49 0.77 -14.48
N PHE A 369 -6.64 0.65 -15.16
CA PHE A 369 -6.97 1.47 -16.32
C PHE A 369 -7.33 2.90 -15.93
N ASP A 370 -7.98 3.12 -14.80
CA ASP A 370 -8.22 4.43 -14.21
C ASP A 370 -6.88 5.13 -13.95
N GLY A 371 -5.95 4.45 -13.28
CA GLY A 371 -4.59 4.97 -13.09
C GLY A 371 -3.86 5.25 -14.40
N ALA A 372 -3.94 4.35 -15.39
CA ALA A 372 -3.30 4.55 -16.68
C ALA A 372 -3.90 5.76 -17.43
N GLN A 373 -5.19 6.01 -17.26
CA GLN A 373 -5.90 7.14 -17.83
C GLN A 373 -5.54 8.45 -17.13
N GLU A 374 -5.49 8.48 -15.81
CA GLU A 374 -5.07 9.66 -15.04
C GLU A 374 -3.67 10.08 -15.51
N GLU A 375 -2.80 9.10 -15.68
CA GLU A 375 -1.38 9.30 -15.95
C GLU A 375 -1.02 9.60 -17.42
N PHE A 376 -1.70 8.97 -18.37
CA PHE A 376 -1.42 9.16 -19.81
C PHE A 376 -2.47 9.95 -20.56
N ASN A 377 -3.66 10.21 -20.00
CA ASN A 377 -4.88 10.68 -20.66
C ASN A 377 -5.39 9.77 -21.80
N TYR A 378 -6.68 9.87 -22.12
CA TYR A 378 -7.31 9.04 -23.15
C TYR A 378 -6.73 9.24 -24.56
N VAL A 379 -6.21 10.44 -24.88
CA VAL A 379 -5.61 10.71 -26.21
C VAL A 379 -4.32 9.92 -26.39
N SER A 380 -3.44 9.90 -25.38
CA SER A 380 -2.21 9.09 -25.48
C SER A 380 -2.52 7.60 -25.48
N LEU A 381 -3.49 7.14 -24.67
CA LEU A 381 -3.93 5.74 -24.69
C LEU A 381 -4.50 5.34 -26.06
N LEU A 382 -5.26 6.20 -26.74
CA LEU A 382 -5.70 5.97 -28.11
C LEU A 382 -4.53 5.84 -29.08
N ILE A 383 -3.51 6.71 -28.95
CA ILE A 383 -2.29 6.66 -29.77
C ILE A 383 -1.52 5.36 -29.51
N ALA A 384 -1.48 4.87 -28.27
CA ALA A 384 -0.83 3.60 -27.91
C ALA A 384 -1.43 2.37 -28.61
N LEU A 385 -2.68 2.46 -29.12
CA LEU A 385 -3.32 1.37 -29.86
C LEU A 385 -2.92 1.33 -31.34
N VAL A 386 -2.37 2.43 -31.88
CA VAL A 386 -2.02 2.56 -33.30
C VAL A 386 -1.10 1.44 -33.82
N PRO A 387 -0.04 1.02 -33.09
CA PRO A 387 0.85 -0.05 -33.55
C PRO A 387 0.16 -1.36 -33.91
N PHE A 388 -0.95 -1.70 -33.25
CA PHE A 388 -1.66 -2.95 -33.48
C PHE A 388 -2.36 -3.00 -34.85
N PHE A 389 -2.79 -1.85 -35.39
CA PHE A 389 -3.37 -1.77 -36.74
C PHE A 389 -2.34 -2.02 -37.85
N PHE A 390 -1.04 -1.87 -37.55
CA PHE A 390 0.06 -2.12 -38.48
C PHE A 390 0.74 -3.48 -38.25
N PHE A 391 0.35 -4.23 -37.21
CA PHE A 391 1.02 -5.45 -36.78
C PHE A 391 1.22 -6.47 -37.92
N LEU A 392 0.19 -6.72 -38.73
CA LEU A 392 0.26 -7.67 -39.84
C LEU A 392 1.12 -7.18 -41.01
N LYS A 393 1.36 -5.87 -41.12
CA LYS A 393 2.23 -5.27 -42.15
C LYS A 393 3.71 -5.29 -41.76
N MET A 394 4.02 -5.56 -40.49
CA MET A 394 5.39 -5.57 -39.98
C MET A 394 6.10 -6.89 -40.30
N GLN A 395 7.42 -6.81 -40.48
CA GLN A 395 8.26 -7.99 -40.58
C GLN A 395 8.22 -8.81 -39.27
N ARG A 396 8.66 -10.07 -39.36
CA ARG A 396 8.61 -11.02 -38.24
C ARG A 396 9.30 -10.49 -36.98
N ARG A 397 10.38 -9.73 -37.15
CA ARG A 397 11.21 -9.25 -36.03
C ARG A 397 10.52 -8.15 -35.23
N GLU A 398 9.91 -7.19 -35.90
CA GLU A 398 9.14 -6.11 -35.26
C GLU A 398 7.86 -6.66 -34.62
N ARG A 399 7.23 -7.67 -35.24
CA ARG A 399 6.15 -8.42 -34.60
C ARG A 399 6.60 -9.11 -33.32
N ALA A 400 7.76 -9.78 -33.35
CA ALA A 400 8.32 -10.43 -32.16
C ALA A 400 8.62 -9.43 -31.05
N TRP A 401 9.12 -8.23 -31.41
CA TRP A 401 9.33 -7.14 -30.46
C TRP A 401 8.02 -6.68 -29.81
N LEU A 402 6.96 -6.42 -30.60
CA LEU A 402 5.65 -6.04 -30.06
C LEU A 402 5.03 -7.15 -29.19
N ILE A 403 5.15 -8.42 -29.59
CA ILE A 403 4.70 -9.56 -28.77
C ILE A 403 5.46 -9.60 -27.44
N GLY A 404 6.77 -9.39 -27.45
CA GLY A 404 7.59 -9.32 -26.24
C GLY A 404 7.17 -8.18 -25.30
N LEU A 405 6.89 -6.99 -25.86
CA LEU A 405 6.38 -5.85 -25.09
C LEU A 405 4.99 -6.13 -24.50
N ILE A 406 4.07 -6.72 -25.26
CA ILE A 406 2.76 -7.15 -24.73
C ILE A 406 2.96 -8.16 -23.60
N GLY A 407 3.85 -9.14 -23.77
CA GLY A 407 4.17 -10.12 -22.74
C GLY A 407 4.66 -9.45 -21.45
N LEU A 408 5.61 -8.50 -21.57
CA LEU A 408 6.09 -7.72 -20.42
C LEU A 408 4.98 -6.91 -19.76
N TRP A 409 4.15 -6.21 -20.53
CA TRP A 409 3.02 -5.44 -20.01
C TRP A 409 2.00 -6.32 -19.29
N SER A 410 1.57 -7.44 -19.89
CA SER A 410 0.62 -8.36 -19.27
C SER A 410 1.13 -8.92 -17.94
N CYS A 411 2.43 -9.18 -17.83
CA CYS A 411 3.04 -9.64 -16.59
C CYS A 411 3.14 -8.52 -15.54
N LEU A 412 3.62 -7.34 -15.93
CA LEU A 412 3.83 -6.20 -15.04
C LEU A 412 2.54 -5.47 -14.65
N ALA A 413 1.45 -5.67 -15.39
CA ALA A 413 0.12 -5.12 -15.11
C ALA A 413 -0.82 -6.19 -14.55
N ILE A 414 -1.23 -7.15 -15.39
CA ILE A 414 -2.33 -8.08 -15.06
C ILE A 414 -1.88 -9.13 -14.05
N LEU A 415 -0.77 -9.84 -14.31
CA LEU A 415 -0.28 -10.85 -13.37
C LEU A 415 0.13 -10.22 -12.04
N LEU A 416 0.80 -9.06 -12.08
CA LEU A 416 1.16 -8.34 -10.87
C LEU A 416 -0.09 -7.91 -10.08
N MET A 417 -1.13 -7.39 -10.72
CA MET A 417 -2.40 -7.04 -10.08
C MET A 417 -3.03 -8.26 -9.38
N ILE A 418 -3.03 -9.43 -10.03
CA ILE A 418 -3.51 -10.68 -9.44
C ILE A 418 -2.70 -11.03 -8.20
N LEU A 419 -1.36 -10.92 -8.25
CA LEU A 419 -0.50 -11.26 -7.11
C LEU A 419 -0.61 -10.27 -5.94
N LEU A 420 -0.79 -8.98 -6.23
CA LEU A 420 -0.92 -7.94 -5.20
C LEU A 420 -2.30 -7.94 -4.55
N ASN A 421 -3.35 -8.31 -5.29
CA ASN A 421 -4.75 -8.38 -4.82
C ASN A 421 -5.22 -7.14 -4.02
N PRO A 422 -5.04 -5.90 -4.52
CA PRO A 422 -5.43 -4.69 -3.81
C PRO A 422 -6.93 -4.64 -3.50
N THR A 423 -7.25 -4.05 -2.35
CA THR A 423 -8.58 -3.50 -2.07
C THR A 423 -8.74 -2.11 -2.72
N PRO A 424 -9.98 -1.69 -3.03
CA PRO A 424 -10.23 -0.44 -3.76
C PRO A 424 -10.21 0.82 -2.87
N ASP A 425 -9.88 0.72 -1.59
CA ASP A 425 -9.77 1.87 -0.69
C ASP A 425 -8.59 2.78 -1.06
N ARG A 426 -8.66 4.05 -0.64
CA ARG A 426 -7.64 5.07 -0.97
C ARG A 426 -6.24 4.69 -0.51
N ALA A 427 -6.09 4.16 0.71
CA ALA A 427 -4.77 3.86 1.27
C ALA A 427 -4.04 2.79 0.46
N THR A 428 -4.75 1.73 0.08
CA THR A 428 -4.22 0.63 -0.72
C THR A 428 -3.87 1.07 -2.15
N ARG A 429 -4.69 1.92 -2.76
CA ARG A 429 -4.42 2.50 -4.09
C ARG A 429 -3.12 3.31 -4.12
N GLU A 430 -2.95 4.20 -3.15
CA GLU A 430 -1.76 5.06 -3.05
C GLU A 430 -0.49 4.25 -2.85
N LEU A 431 -0.54 3.17 -2.06
CA LEU A 431 0.59 2.29 -1.84
C LEU A 431 0.97 1.49 -3.11
N ILE A 432 -0.02 1.04 -3.89
CA ILE A 432 0.21 0.09 -4.97
C ILE A 432 0.49 0.76 -6.32
N ARG A 433 0.11 2.03 -6.50
CA ARG A 433 0.31 2.75 -7.76
C ARG A 433 1.75 2.70 -8.28
N VAL A 434 2.73 2.83 -7.38
CA VAL A 434 4.17 2.87 -7.71
C VAL A 434 4.68 1.57 -8.32
N PHE A 435 4.06 0.43 -8.00
CA PHE A 435 4.40 -0.89 -8.55
C PHE A 435 4.09 -0.98 -10.04
N PHE A 436 3.11 -0.21 -10.54
CA PHE A 436 2.71 -0.23 -11.94
C PHE A 436 3.55 0.68 -12.85
N THR A 437 4.43 1.51 -12.29
CA THR A 437 5.37 2.37 -13.05
C THR A 437 6.17 1.57 -14.09
N ALA A 438 6.58 0.34 -13.73
CA ALA A 438 7.26 -0.57 -14.64
C ALA A 438 6.40 -0.95 -15.87
N SER A 439 5.10 -1.19 -15.67
CA SER A 439 4.17 -1.50 -16.77
C SER A 439 3.91 -0.27 -17.66
N TYR A 440 3.89 0.93 -17.08
CA TYR A 440 3.67 2.20 -17.80
C TYR A 440 4.80 2.56 -18.74
N THR A 441 6.01 2.05 -18.51
CA THR A 441 7.10 2.13 -19.49
C THR A 441 6.70 1.51 -20.83
N VAL A 442 5.94 0.41 -20.82
CA VAL A 442 5.50 -0.26 -22.05
C VAL A 442 4.41 0.56 -22.75
N ILE A 443 3.49 1.16 -21.98
CA ILE A 443 2.46 2.06 -22.53
C ILE A 443 3.13 3.25 -23.23
N ALA A 444 4.08 3.92 -22.57
CA ALA A 444 4.83 5.03 -23.16
C ALA A 444 5.56 4.62 -24.45
N ILE A 445 6.15 3.42 -24.49
CA ILE A 445 6.76 2.87 -25.72
C ILE A 445 5.73 2.75 -26.84
N PHE A 446 4.53 2.23 -26.55
CA PHE A 446 3.46 2.12 -27.55
C PHE A 446 2.93 3.48 -28.01
N VAL A 447 2.83 4.48 -27.13
CA VAL A 447 2.50 5.86 -27.53
C VAL A 447 3.52 6.38 -28.54
N GLY A 448 4.82 6.24 -28.25
CA GLY A 448 5.89 6.66 -29.16
C GLY A 448 5.83 5.96 -30.52
N TYR A 449 5.60 4.65 -30.53
CA TYR A 449 5.40 3.91 -31.79
C TYR A 449 4.13 4.32 -32.54
N GLY A 450 3.06 4.65 -31.84
CA GLY A 450 1.84 5.17 -32.44
C GLY A 450 2.08 6.50 -33.15
N LEU A 451 2.78 7.45 -32.50
CA LEU A 451 3.18 8.73 -33.10
C LEU A 451 4.03 8.52 -34.36
N THR A 452 4.97 7.57 -34.31
CA THR A 452 5.80 7.22 -35.47
C THR A 452 4.98 6.75 -36.66
N LEU A 453 4.04 5.83 -36.43
CA LEU A 453 3.22 5.26 -37.50
C LEU A 453 2.25 6.28 -38.08
N ILE A 454 1.67 7.17 -37.24
CA ILE A 454 0.86 8.30 -37.71
C ILE A 454 1.71 9.21 -38.61
N ALA A 455 2.89 9.63 -38.15
CA ALA A 455 3.76 10.52 -38.93
C ALA A 455 4.23 9.89 -40.25
N ALA A 456 4.62 8.61 -40.23
CA ALA A 456 5.05 7.85 -41.40
C ALA A 456 3.90 7.70 -42.43
N SER A 457 2.69 7.40 -41.97
CA SER A 457 1.49 7.35 -42.81
C SER A 457 1.16 8.69 -43.46
N LEU A 458 1.29 9.79 -42.70
CA LEU A 458 1.03 11.13 -43.22
C LEU A 458 2.02 11.51 -44.34
N ILE A 459 3.32 11.23 -44.19
CA ILE A 459 4.32 11.62 -45.20
C ILE A 459 4.28 10.76 -46.47
N THR A 460 3.97 9.46 -46.36
CA THR A 460 4.05 8.53 -47.50
C THR A 460 2.76 8.43 -48.30
N ASN A 461 1.62 8.42 -47.62
CA ASN A 461 0.33 8.06 -48.23
C ASN A 461 -0.78 9.03 -47.79
N TYR A 462 -0.45 10.33 -47.79
CA TYR A 462 -1.29 11.37 -47.20
C TYR A 462 -2.77 11.31 -47.62
N GLN A 463 -3.07 11.19 -48.91
CA GLN A 463 -4.45 11.18 -49.40
C GLN A 463 -5.28 10.03 -48.82
N ARG A 464 -4.68 8.84 -48.70
CA ARG A 464 -5.33 7.66 -48.14
C ARG A 464 -5.53 7.79 -46.62
N PHE A 465 -4.55 8.33 -45.92
CA PHE A 465 -4.57 8.43 -44.45
C PHE A 465 -5.20 9.72 -43.93
N ARG A 466 -5.45 10.72 -44.77
CA ARG A 466 -6.03 12.01 -44.37
C ARG A 466 -7.39 11.84 -43.70
N LEU A 467 -8.26 10.98 -44.23
CA LEU A 467 -9.58 10.72 -43.63
C LEU A 467 -9.43 10.11 -42.22
N TRP A 468 -8.51 9.15 -42.07
CA TRP A 468 -8.22 8.54 -40.77
C TRP A 468 -7.57 9.52 -39.80
N ALA A 469 -6.72 10.43 -40.27
CA ALA A 469 -6.14 11.50 -39.47
C ALA A 469 -7.21 12.52 -39.01
N LEU A 470 -8.19 12.84 -39.87
CA LEU A 470 -9.34 13.67 -39.50
C LEU A 470 -10.24 12.98 -38.47
N ALA A 471 -10.60 11.73 -38.70
CA ALA A 471 -11.43 10.96 -37.77
C ALA A 471 -10.73 10.75 -36.42
N GLY A 472 -9.44 10.38 -36.44
CA GLY A 472 -8.61 10.23 -35.26
C GLY A 472 -8.41 11.54 -34.50
N GLY A 473 -8.19 12.66 -35.22
CA GLY A 473 -8.08 13.99 -34.64
C GLY A 473 -9.39 14.45 -33.98
N ALA A 474 -10.53 14.22 -34.63
CA ALA A 474 -11.85 14.52 -34.07
C ALA A 474 -12.15 13.67 -32.82
N LEU A 475 -11.84 12.37 -32.86
CA LEU A 475 -11.97 11.49 -31.69
C LEU A 475 -11.03 11.91 -30.55
N ALA A 476 -9.78 12.27 -30.85
CA ALA A 476 -8.85 12.79 -29.86
C ALA A 476 -9.36 14.10 -29.22
N ALA A 477 -9.95 15.01 -30.00
CA ALA A 477 -10.54 16.23 -29.47
C ALA A 477 -11.75 15.94 -28.56
N ALA A 478 -12.60 14.98 -28.93
CA ALA A 478 -13.73 14.55 -28.11
C ALA A 478 -13.27 13.91 -26.78
N LEU A 479 -12.27 13.03 -26.83
CA LEU A 479 -11.68 12.40 -25.64
C LEU A 479 -10.97 13.43 -24.75
N ALA A 480 -10.25 14.39 -25.33
CA ALA A 480 -9.62 15.48 -24.58
C ALA A 480 -10.67 16.37 -23.89
N LEU A 481 -11.80 16.64 -24.56
CA LEU A 481 -12.92 17.38 -23.95
C LEU A 481 -13.57 16.58 -22.82
N TYR A 482 -13.76 15.28 -22.99
CA TYR A 482 -14.26 14.40 -21.93
C TYR A 482 -13.31 14.40 -20.72
N SER A 483 -12.01 14.19 -20.93
CA SER A 483 -11.00 14.29 -19.87
C SER A 483 -11.03 15.64 -19.16
N LEU A 484 -11.09 16.75 -19.90
CA LEU A 484 -11.16 18.07 -19.27
C LEU A 484 -12.45 18.23 -18.45
N SER A 485 -13.58 17.72 -18.94
CA SER A 485 -14.85 17.75 -18.23
C SER A 485 -14.80 16.95 -16.92
N THR A 486 -14.21 15.75 -16.93
CA THR A 486 -14.05 14.96 -15.71
C THR A 486 -13.10 15.67 -14.74
N THR A 487 -11.96 16.15 -15.20
CA THR A 487 -11.01 16.92 -14.38
C THR A 487 -11.66 18.17 -13.76
N THR A 488 -12.51 18.91 -14.48
CA THR A 488 -13.22 20.06 -13.90
C THR A 488 -14.13 19.68 -12.74
N SER A 489 -14.88 18.57 -12.87
CA SER A 489 -15.78 18.09 -11.82
C SER A 489 -15.00 17.55 -10.62
N THR A 490 -13.89 16.84 -10.85
CA THR A 490 -13.05 16.30 -9.79
C THR A 490 -12.36 17.39 -8.97
N ILE A 491 -11.86 18.45 -9.62
CA ILE A 491 -11.07 19.49 -8.92
C ILE A 491 -11.96 20.49 -8.19
N PHE A 492 -13.07 20.93 -8.79
CA PHE A 492 -13.88 22.02 -8.23
C PHE A 492 -15.25 21.58 -7.69
N GLY A 493 -15.53 20.28 -7.71
CA GLY A 493 -16.80 19.72 -7.28
C GLY A 493 -17.98 20.10 -8.18
N ASN A 494 -19.18 19.74 -7.76
CA ASN A 494 -20.42 20.13 -8.41
C ASN A 494 -21.15 21.18 -7.56
N VAL A 495 -21.44 22.35 -8.13
CA VAL A 495 -22.23 23.40 -7.49
C VAL A 495 -23.72 23.06 -7.54
N PRO A 496 -24.48 23.08 -6.43
CA PRO A 496 -25.93 22.89 -6.47
C PRO A 496 -26.61 23.82 -7.49
N ASP A 497 -27.66 23.33 -8.15
CA ASP A 497 -28.47 24.06 -9.14
C ASP A 497 -27.80 24.42 -10.48
N MET A 498 -26.55 24.01 -10.72
CA MET A 498 -25.89 24.14 -12.03
C MET A 498 -25.95 22.83 -12.84
N ASN A 499 -26.38 22.92 -14.11
CA ASN A 499 -26.29 21.80 -15.05
C ASN A 499 -24.84 21.56 -15.52
N GLY A 500 -24.54 20.39 -16.10
CA GLY A 500 -23.16 20.01 -16.46
C GLY A 500 -22.40 21.02 -17.33
N ILE A 501 -23.07 21.75 -18.23
CA ILE A 501 -22.43 22.78 -19.06
C ILE A 501 -22.09 24.01 -18.21
N GLN A 502 -23.00 24.44 -17.34
CA GLN A 502 -22.76 25.53 -16.41
C GLN A 502 -21.61 25.20 -15.45
N GLN A 503 -21.58 23.97 -14.92
CA GLN A 503 -20.48 23.47 -14.08
C GLN A 503 -19.13 23.57 -14.78
N PHE A 504 -19.07 23.08 -16.03
CA PHE A 504 -17.86 23.11 -16.83
C PHE A 504 -17.31 24.54 -16.97
N PHE A 505 -18.13 25.50 -17.42
CA PHE A 505 -17.67 26.88 -17.59
C PHE A 505 -17.37 27.59 -16.25
N TYR A 506 -18.11 27.27 -15.18
CA TYR A 506 -17.81 27.76 -13.84
C TYR A 506 -16.42 27.28 -13.38
N ALA A 507 -16.14 25.99 -13.52
CA ALA A 507 -14.86 25.39 -13.15
C ALA A 507 -13.69 25.97 -13.98
N ILE A 508 -13.87 26.14 -15.29
CA ILE A 508 -12.87 26.82 -16.14
C ILE A 508 -12.61 28.23 -15.61
N LYS A 509 -13.65 29.03 -15.33
CA LYS A 509 -13.48 30.39 -14.79
C LYS A 509 -12.77 30.38 -13.42
N LYS A 510 -13.14 29.44 -12.54
CA LYS A 510 -12.52 29.28 -11.21
C LYS A 510 -11.05 28.91 -11.30
N ALA A 511 -10.64 28.09 -12.29
CA ALA A 511 -9.25 27.72 -12.51
C ALA A 511 -8.32 28.91 -12.78
N PHE A 512 -8.84 29.99 -13.40
CA PHE A 512 -8.09 31.23 -13.63
C PHE A 512 -8.16 32.23 -12.47
N ALA A 513 -8.97 31.98 -11.44
CA ALA A 513 -9.07 32.87 -10.30
C ALA A 513 -7.80 32.81 -9.43
N PRO A 514 -7.40 33.92 -8.77
CA PRO A 514 -6.26 33.93 -7.87
C PRO A 514 -6.39 32.85 -6.78
N ASN A 515 -5.27 32.25 -6.40
CA ASN A 515 -5.18 31.24 -5.34
C ASN A 515 -5.93 29.92 -5.58
N GLN A 516 -6.40 29.66 -6.80
CA GLN A 516 -7.05 28.39 -7.16
C GLN A 516 -6.07 27.41 -7.81
N TYR A 517 -6.39 26.12 -7.75
CA TYR A 517 -5.57 25.07 -8.36
C TYR A 517 -5.98 24.81 -9.82
N GLY A 518 -5.33 25.50 -10.77
CA GLY A 518 -5.73 25.49 -12.19
C GLY A 518 -4.86 24.69 -13.17
N LEU A 519 -3.69 24.18 -12.76
CA LEU A 519 -2.73 23.58 -13.71
C LEU A 519 -3.29 22.40 -14.53
N PRO A 520 -4.02 21.42 -13.94
CA PRO A 520 -4.60 20.33 -14.74
C PRO A 520 -5.63 20.81 -15.76
N ILE A 521 -6.36 21.88 -15.43
CA ILE A 521 -7.31 22.51 -16.36
C ILE A 521 -6.56 23.14 -17.53
N PHE A 522 -5.44 23.83 -17.28
CA PHE A 522 -4.62 24.39 -18.34
C PHE A 522 -3.99 23.28 -19.21
N GLY A 523 -3.56 22.17 -18.61
CA GLY A 523 -3.10 20.98 -19.32
C GLY A 523 -4.17 20.43 -20.26
N GLY A 524 -5.39 20.21 -19.76
CA GLY A 524 -6.50 19.70 -20.56
C GLY A 524 -6.93 20.67 -21.68
N LEU A 525 -6.92 21.99 -21.45
CA LEU A 525 -7.16 22.99 -22.49
C LEU A 525 -6.08 22.93 -23.60
N ILE A 526 -4.81 22.76 -23.23
CA ILE A 526 -3.71 22.57 -24.19
C ILE A 526 -3.92 21.28 -24.97
N LEU A 527 -4.29 20.17 -24.33
CA LEU A 527 -4.53 18.89 -25.00
C LEU A 527 -5.65 18.99 -26.05
N ILE A 528 -6.76 19.64 -25.71
CA ILE A 528 -7.85 19.92 -26.66
C ILE A 528 -7.34 20.80 -27.81
N GLY A 529 -6.61 21.88 -27.49
CA GLY A 529 -6.02 22.78 -28.48
C GLY A 529 -5.11 22.05 -29.47
N LEU A 530 -4.26 21.14 -29.00
CA LEU A 530 -3.38 20.31 -29.83
C LEU A 530 -4.17 19.36 -30.74
N ALA A 531 -5.21 18.69 -30.22
CA ALA A 531 -6.06 17.78 -31.00
C ALA A 531 -6.87 18.52 -32.07
N VAL A 532 -7.45 19.67 -31.73
CA VAL A 532 -8.17 20.54 -32.67
C VAL A 532 -7.22 21.08 -33.73
N LEU A 533 -6.04 21.58 -33.35
CA LEU A 533 -5.04 22.08 -34.28
C LEU A 533 -4.59 21.00 -35.27
N PHE A 534 -4.35 19.78 -34.81
CA PHE A 534 -4.01 18.65 -35.69
C PHE A 534 -5.14 18.33 -36.67
N THR A 535 -6.40 18.39 -36.21
CA THR A 535 -7.57 18.16 -37.05
C THR A 535 -7.72 19.25 -38.12
N ILE A 536 -7.60 20.52 -37.73
CA ILE A 536 -7.63 21.67 -38.64
C ILE A 536 -6.47 21.58 -39.66
N LEU A 537 -5.27 21.21 -39.21
CA LEU A 537 -4.11 21.01 -40.08
C LEU A 537 -4.43 20.01 -41.19
N CYS A 538 -5.05 18.89 -40.84
CA CYS A 538 -5.45 17.87 -41.80
C CYS A 538 -6.63 18.31 -42.68
N LEU A 539 -7.52 19.15 -42.15
CA LEU A 539 -8.66 19.71 -42.88
C LEU A 539 -8.18 20.66 -43.98
N VAL A 540 -7.30 21.61 -43.64
CA VAL A 540 -6.82 22.67 -44.55
C VAL A 540 -5.77 22.15 -45.54
N SER A 541 -4.89 21.24 -45.11
CA SER A 541 -3.76 20.79 -45.94
C SER A 541 -4.14 19.71 -46.94
N VAL A 542 -5.10 19.95 -47.83
CA VAL A 542 -5.73 18.89 -48.66
C VAL A 542 -4.76 18.07 -49.51
N LYS A 543 -3.72 18.69 -50.09
CA LYS A 543 -2.85 18.04 -51.10
C LYS A 543 -1.62 17.35 -50.51
N LYS A 544 -1.01 17.90 -49.46
CA LYS A 544 0.27 17.45 -48.89
C LYS A 544 0.30 17.64 -47.37
N PRO A 545 0.98 16.76 -46.62
CA PRO A 545 1.11 16.89 -45.17
C PRO A 545 2.04 18.06 -44.80
N LEU A 546 1.68 18.80 -43.75
CA LEU A 546 2.58 19.73 -43.07
C LEU A 546 3.30 19.02 -41.92
N LEU A 547 4.19 18.09 -42.26
CA LEU A 547 4.85 17.21 -41.29
C LEU A 547 5.58 17.98 -40.16
N PRO A 548 6.32 19.09 -40.40
CA PRO A 548 6.97 19.83 -39.31
C PRO A 548 5.98 20.35 -38.26
N VAL A 549 4.78 20.78 -38.68
CA VAL A 549 3.73 21.25 -37.76
C VAL A 549 3.14 20.08 -36.97
N ALA A 550 2.87 18.95 -37.63
CA ALA A 550 2.40 17.74 -36.94
C ALA A 550 3.41 17.23 -35.91
N LEU A 551 4.70 17.22 -36.25
CA LEU A 551 5.77 16.86 -35.31
C LEU A 551 5.89 17.88 -34.16
N GLY A 552 5.67 19.17 -34.42
CA GLY A 552 5.58 20.18 -33.36
C GLY A 552 4.44 19.90 -32.37
N ILE A 553 3.25 19.52 -32.88
CA ILE A 553 2.12 19.12 -32.04
C ILE A 553 2.49 17.90 -31.18
N PHE A 554 3.12 16.88 -31.77
CA PHE A 554 3.53 15.68 -31.05
C PHE A 554 4.57 15.95 -29.96
N ALA A 555 5.51 16.86 -30.22
CA ALA A 555 6.50 17.28 -29.23
C ALA A 555 5.89 18.06 -28.05
N LEU A 556 4.72 18.68 -28.24
CA LEU A 556 4.00 19.43 -27.20
C LEU A 556 3.00 18.58 -26.40
N LEU A 557 2.67 17.37 -26.85
CA LEU A 557 1.76 16.46 -26.13
C LEU A 557 2.13 16.26 -24.65
N PRO A 558 3.41 16.11 -24.27
CA PRO A 558 3.79 15.92 -22.86
C PRO A 558 3.47 17.11 -21.95
N LEU A 559 3.21 18.31 -22.48
CA LEU A 559 2.85 19.48 -21.67
C LEU A 559 1.59 19.25 -20.83
N ASN A 560 0.64 18.46 -21.33
CA ASN A 560 -0.55 18.09 -20.56
C ASN A 560 -0.17 17.31 -19.29
N SER A 561 0.73 16.33 -19.41
CA SER A 561 1.20 15.49 -18.30
C SER A 561 1.99 16.33 -17.29
N ILE A 562 2.92 17.17 -17.77
CA ILE A 562 3.69 18.11 -16.93
C ILE A 562 2.76 18.99 -16.08
N LEU A 563 1.76 19.63 -16.70
CA LEU A 563 0.87 20.54 -16.00
C LEU A 563 -0.11 19.81 -15.08
N SER A 564 -0.63 18.66 -15.49
CA SER A 564 -1.61 17.91 -14.72
C SER A 564 -1.03 17.29 -13.44
N HIS A 565 0.25 16.95 -13.46
CA HIS A 565 0.91 16.28 -12.33
C HIS A 565 1.82 17.20 -11.51
N TRP A 566 2.07 18.44 -11.94
CA TRP A 566 3.08 19.30 -11.29
C TRP A 566 2.85 19.46 -9.78
N SER A 567 1.65 19.79 -9.34
CA SER A 567 1.47 20.13 -7.92
C SER A 567 1.62 18.96 -6.98
N ASP A 568 1.25 17.77 -7.43
CA ASP A 568 1.23 16.56 -6.59
C ASP A 568 2.65 15.98 -6.47
N ASN A 569 3.54 16.39 -7.37
CA ASN A 569 4.93 15.97 -7.43
C ASN A 569 5.91 17.09 -7.04
N GLU A 570 5.41 18.28 -6.71
CA GLU A 570 6.22 19.40 -6.24
C GLU A 570 6.55 19.22 -4.75
N GLN A 571 7.78 18.84 -4.44
CA GLN A 571 8.25 18.65 -3.07
C GLN A 571 9.08 19.84 -2.53
N ARG A 572 9.25 20.94 -3.30
CA ARG A 572 10.01 22.09 -2.78
C ARG A 572 9.37 22.68 -1.55
N GLY A 573 10.17 22.77 -0.50
CA GLY A 573 9.75 23.29 0.81
C GLY A 573 8.73 22.40 1.52
N HIS A 574 8.63 21.12 1.14
CA HIS A 574 8.01 20.09 1.99
C HIS A 574 9.05 19.69 3.05
N LEU A 575 8.76 20.03 4.31
CA LEU A 575 9.67 19.79 5.44
C LEU A 575 9.04 18.86 6.49
N PHE A 576 8.00 18.12 6.12
CA PHE A 576 7.20 17.35 7.06
C PHE A 576 7.99 16.23 7.75
N GLY A 577 8.84 15.49 7.01
CA GLY A 577 9.71 14.47 7.61
C GLY A 577 10.80 15.09 8.49
N TYR A 578 11.38 16.22 8.05
CA TYR A 578 12.30 17.00 8.87
C TYR A 578 11.63 17.47 10.18
N TRP A 579 10.49 18.15 10.13
CA TRP A 579 9.76 18.59 11.33
C TRP A 579 9.39 17.43 12.22
N PHE A 580 8.91 16.33 11.64
CA PHE A 580 8.56 15.13 12.39
C PHE A 580 9.76 14.56 13.15
N GLY A 581 10.93 14.42 12.52
CA GLY A 581 12.13 13.91 13.17
C GLY A 581 12.82 14.91 14.11
N HIS A 582 12.95 16.16 13.69
CA HIS A 582 13.65 17.22 14.43
C HIS A 582 12.86 17.64 15.67
N ASP A 583 11.56 17.92 15.52
CA ASP A 583 10.75 18.52 16.58
C ASP A 583 10.44 17.52 17.72
N MET A 584 10.67 16.21 17.50
CA MET A 584 10.70 15.20 18.57
C MET A 584 11.84 15.43 19.56
N PHE A 585 12.99 15.85 19.06
CA PHE A 585 14.21 16.04 19.85
C PHE A 585 14.32 17.46 20.39
N THR A 586 13.97 18.42 19.55
CA THR A 586 14.09 19.85 19.82
C THR A 586 12.72 20.51 19.57
N PRO A 587 11.75 20.33 20.48
CA PRO A 587 10.41 20.87 20.30
C PRO A 587 10.44 22.39 20.06
N PRO A 588 9.70 22.89 19.05
CA PRO A 588 9.70 24.31 18.73
C PRO A 588 8.98 25.15 19.80
N PHE A 589 9.10 26.48 19.66
CA PHE A 589 8.36 27.50 20.42
C PHE A 589 8.75 27.68 21.91
N SER A 590 9.78 26.98 22.38
CA SER A 590 10.29 27.08 23.77
C SER A 590 9.22 26.78 24.84
N ILE A 591 8.24 25.94 24.51
CA ILE A 591 7.19 25.49 25.45
C ILE A 591 7.63 24.22 26.19
N TYR A 592 8.20 23.28 25.43
CA TYR A 592 8.86 22.10 25.97
C TYR A 592 10.38 22.28 25.87
N PRO A 593 11.16 21.73 26.83
CA PRO A 593 12.60 21.69 26.71
C PRO A 593 13.03 20.72 25.60
N GLU A 594 14.30 20.75 25.23
CA GLU A 594 14.90 19.69 24.41
C GLU A 594 14.84 18.34 25.15
N MET A 595 14.67 17.25 24.39
CA MET A 595 14.74 15.89 24.96
C MET A 595 16.11 15.70 25.62
N THR A 596 16.12 15.19 26.84
CA THR A 596 17.33 15.07 27.66
C THR A 596 18.42 14.20 27.03
N LYS A 597 19.64 14.40 27.49
CA LYS A 597 20.78 13.59 27.04
C LYS A 597 20.65 12.13 27.46
N ASN A 598 21.17 11.21 26.64
CA ASN A 598 21.12 9.76 26.89
C ASN A 598 19.70 9.20 27.02
N ALA A 599 18.69 9.88 26.46
CA ALA A 599 17.31 9.41 26.50
C ALA A 599 17.10 8.17 25.62
N VAL A 600 16.13 7.33 26.00
CA VAL A 600 15.62 6.24 25.17
C VAL A 600 14.30 6.68 24.54
N LEU A 601 14.25 6.70 23.22
CA LEU A 601 13.05 6.98 22.44
C LEU A 601 12.49 5.65 21.89
N PHE A 602 11.26 5.34 22.25
CA PHE A 602 10.49 4.29 21.61
C PHE A 602 9.77 4.84 20.37
N GLY A 603 10.20 4.44 19.17
CA GLY A 603 9.57 4.79 17.90
C GLY A 603 8.50 3.77 17.51
N GLY A 604 7.25 4.18 17.47
CA GLY A 604 6.12 3.31 17.19
C GLY A 604 5.86 3.15 15.70
N THR A 605 5.55 4.25 15.02
CA THR A 605 5.15 4.24 13.60
C THR A 605 6.37 4.18 12.69
N ASP A 606 6.15 3.94 11.39
CA ASP A 606 7.24 3.95 10.39
C ASP A 606 7.98 5.31 10.40
N PRO A 607 7.32 6.48 10.28
CA PRO A 607 7.99 7.77 10.52
C PRO A 607 8.59 7.89 11.92
N GLY A 608 7.89 7.38 12.94
CA GLY A 608 8.31 7.36 14.36
C GLY A 608 9.60 6.62 14.65
N ARG A 609 10.00 5.66 13.83
CA ARG A 609 11.30 5.01 13.90
C ARG A 609 12.29 5.56 12.87
N PHE A 610 11.86 5.90 11.67
CA PHE A 610 12.75 6.22 10.54
C PHE A 610 13.25 7.65 10.54
N CYS A 611 12.37 8.63 10.79
CA CYS A 611 12.77 10.03 10.87
C CYS A 611 13.78 10.26 12.01
N PRO A 612 13.55 9.77 13.26
CA PRO A 612 14.54 9.93 14.31
C PRO A 612 15.84 9.15 14.04
N THR A 613 15.76 7.96 13.41
CA THR A 613 16.96 7.23 12.97
C THR A 613 17.81 8.08 12.02
N TYR A 614 17.19 8.73 11.02
CA TYR A 614 17.90 9.66 10.14
C TYR A 614 18.52 10.83 10.91
N MET A 615 17.78 11.45 11.83
CA MET A 615 18.29 12.60 12.59
C MET A 615 19.51 12.23 13.45
N ILE A 616 19.45 11.09 14.13
CA ILE A 616 20.53 10.60 14.99
C ILE A 616 21.75 10.20 14.15
N PHE A 617 21.56 9.38 13.11
CA PHE A 617 22.68 8.74 12.42
C PHE A 617 23.12 9.45 11.13
N CYS A 618 22.32 10.34 10.54
CA CYS A 618 22.71 11.10 9.36
C CYS A 618 22.87 12.58 9.69
N GLU A 619 21.80 13.24 10.13
CA GLU A 619 21.78 14.70 10.31
C GLU A 619 22.80 15.14 11.36
N SER A 620 23.00 14.36 12.43
CA SER A 620 23.99 14.68 13.46
C SER A 620 25.45 14.55 12.98
N PHE A 621 25.73 13.79 11.92
CA PHE A 621 27.08 13.50 11.44
C PHE A 621 27.55 14.35 10.24
N ILE A 622 26.64 15.05 9.58
CA ILE A 622 27.03 15.94 8.47
C ILE A 622 27.58 17.28 8.99
N PRO A 623 28.46 17.97 8.25
CA PRO A 623 29.01 19.26 8.67
C PRO A 623 27.91 20.34 8.83
N PRO A 624 28.06 21.33 9.73
CA PRO A 624 27.09 22.42 9.91
C PRO A 624 26.67 23.14 8.62
N ARG A 625 27.61 23.34 7.68
CA ARG A 625 27.33 23.94 6.34
C ARG A 625 26.38 23.12 5.46
N CYS A 626 26.14 21.86 5.81
CA CYS A 626 25.25 20.93 5.12
C CYS A 626 23.89 20.79 5.82
N LYS A 627 23.68 21.41 6.98
CA LYS A 627 22.42 21.42 7.74
C LYS A 627 21.76 22.80 7.59
N PRO A 628 21.02 23.06 6.50
CA PRO A 628 20.52 24.42 6.22
C PRO A 628 19.50 24.92 7.25
N LEU A 629 18.79 24.02 7.96
CA LEU A 629 17.73 24.36 8.89
C LEU A 629 18.21 24.52 10.34
N ASP A 630 19.07 23.61 10.82
CA ASP A 630 19.73 23.73 12.12
C ASP A 630 21.21 23.27 12.06
N PRO A 631 22.16 24.21 11.88
CA PRO A 631 23.59 23.93 11.86
C PRO A 631 24.16 23.31 13.14
N LYS A 632 23.45 23.42 14.27
CA LYS A 632 23.92 22.96 15.59
C LYS A 632 23.29 21.63 16.03
N PHE A 633 22.33 21.10 15.27
CA PHE A 633 21.65 19.86 15.61
C PHE A 633 22.64 18.70 15.81
N ASP A 634 22.58 18.03 16.96
CA ASP A 634 23.38 16.85 17.28
C ASP A 634 22.66 16.02 18.36
N ARG A 635 22.23 14.81 17.99
CA ARG A 635 21.50 13.87 18.87
C ARG A 635 22.13 12.48 18.90
N ARG A 636 23.46 12.39 18.73
CA ARG A 636 24.23 11.14 18.80
C ARG A 636 24.17 10.43 20.16
N ASP A 637 23.63 11.11 21.16
CA ASP A 637 23.45 10.65 22.52
C ASP A 637 22.15 9.86 22.74
N VAL A 638 21.22 9.83 21.78
CA VAL A 638 19.90 9.19 21.94
C VAL A 638 19.91 7.73 21.50
N TYR A 639 19.21 6.89 22.26
CA TYR A 639 18.93 5.50 21.90
C TYR A 639 17.55 5.41 21.25
N ILE A 640 17.47 5.03 19.97
CA ILE A 640 16.20 4.79 19.27
C ILE A 640 15.90 3.30 19.22
N ILE A 641 14.73 2.89 19.72
CA ILE A 641 14.25 1.51 19.74
C ILE A 641 12.83 1.49 19.18
N THR A 642 12.48 0.56 18.29
CA THR A 642 11.09 0.44 17.82
C THR A 642 10.23 -0.34 18.79
N GLN A 643 8.99 0.12 18.96
CA GLN A 643 7.96 -0.56 19.74
C GLN A 643 7.54 -1.90 19.12
N ASN A 644 7.63 -2.04 17.80
CA ASN A 644 6.87 -3.07 17.06
C ASN A 644 7.61 -4.37 16.82
N ALA A 645 8.94 -4.36 16.93
CA ALA A 645 9.78 -5.51 16.56
C ALA A 645 10.49 -6.16 17.76
N LEU A 646 10.18 -5.79 19.01
CA LEU A 646 10.92 -6.30 20.17
C LEU A 646 10.77 -7.81 20.40
N ALA A 647 9.67 -8.42 19.96
CA ALA A 647 9.46 -9.86 19.97
C ALA A 647 10.19 -10.59 18.82
N ASP A 648 10.76 -9.87 17.84
CA ASP A 648 11.59 -10.45 16.78
C ASP A 648 13.03 -10.64 17.30
N GLY A 649 13.49 -11.88 17.31
CA GLY A 649 14.84 -12.22 17.75
C GLY A 649 15.94 -11.53 16.94
N THR A 650 15.73 -11.35 15.63
CA THR A 650 16.70 -10.66 14.75
C THR A 650 16.78 -9.17 15.08
N TYR A 651 15.66 -8.56 15.48
CA TYR A 651 15.64 -7.17 15.94
C TYR A 651 16.32 -7.00 17.31
N LEU A 652 16.11 -7.95 18.24
CA LEU A 652 16.83 -7.95 19.53
C LEU A 652 18.35 -8.07 19.34
N GLU A 653 18.81 -8.89 18.40
CA GLU A 653 20.22 -8.95 18.01
C GLU A 653 20.72 -7.63 17.44
N TYR A 654 19.91 -6.99 16.59
CA TYR A 654 20.23 -5.71 15.98
C TYR A 654 20.41 -4.60 17.02
N ILE A 655 19.46 -4.41 17.95
CA ILE A 655 19.60 -3.38 19.00
C ILE A 655 20.69 -3.72 20.01
N ARG A 656 20.94 -5.01 20.29
CA ARG A 656 22.06 -5.44 21.14
C ARG A 656 23.39 -5.11 20.48
N ALA A 657 23.51 -5.32 19.17
CA ALA A 657 24.69 -4.92 18.40
C ALA A 657 24.95 -3.40 18.48
N GLN A 658 23.91 -2.56 18.50
CA GLN A 658 24.06 -1.11 18.60
C GLN A 658 24.37 -0.65 20.04
N TYR A 659 23.55 -1.08 21.00
CA TYR A 659 23.46 -0.44 22.31
C TYR A 659 23.84 -1.31 23.51
N ASN A 660 24.14 -2.59 23.31
CA ASN A 660 24.57 -3.53 24.35
C ASN A 660 25.62 -4.49 23.75
N ARG A 661 26.64 -3.89 23.11
CA ARG A 661 27.57 -4.59 22.22
C ARG A 661 28.37 -5.66 22.93
N SER A 662 28.72 -5.43 24.19
CA SER A 662 29.49 -6.34 25.04
C SER A 662 28.87 -7.73 25.17
N THR A 663 27.55 -7.85 24.99
CA THR A 663 26.80 -9.11 25.10
C THR A 663 26.39 -9.71 23.75
N GLN A 664 26.69 -9.04 22.63
CA GLN A 664 26.31 -9.52 21.29
C GLN A 664 27.37 -10.45 20.67
N ILE A 665 26.90 -11.57 20.12
CA ILE A 665 27.74 -12.58 19.46
C ILE A 665 27.61 -12.46 17.94
N ASP A 666 28.75 -12.55 17.26
CA ASP A 666 28.88 -12.38 15.82
C ASP A 666 29.06 -13.74 15.12
N PRO A 667 28.06 -14.24 14.34
CA PRO A 667 28.16 -15.55 13.71
C PRO A 667 28.94 -15.53 12.38
N PRO A 668 29.58 -16.66 11.98
CA PRO A 668 30.19 -16.83 10.66
C PRO A 668 29.15 -17.20 9.59
N PHE A 669 28.58 -16.19 8.94
CA PHE A 669 27.48 -16.32 7.96
C PHE A 669 27.69 -17.39 6.89
N PHE A 670 28.82 -17.36 6.15
CA PHE A 670 29.02 -18.24 5.00
C PHE A 670 29.24 -19.70 5.41
N GLN A 671 29.95 -19.91 6.52
CA GLN A 671 30.05 -21.22 7.15
C GLN A 671 28.67 -21.74 7.54
N GLU A 672 27.86 -20.93 8.24
CA GLU A 672 26.51 -21.33 8.66
C GLU A 672 25.57 -21.58 7.48
N LEU A 673 25.72 -20.86 6.37
CA LEU A 673 24.93 -21.06 5.16
C LEU A 673 25.20 -22.44 4.52
N LEU A 674 26.44 -22.93 4.61
CA LEU A 674 26.89 -24.18 4.00
C LEU A 674 26.86 -25.39 4.95
N ARG A 675 26.53 -25.19 6.23
CA ARG A 675 26.32 -26.28 7.19
C ARG A 675 24.93 -26.89 7.02
N SER A 676 24.86 -28.21 7.01
CA SER A 676 23.60 -28.97 7.07
C SER A 676 22.92 -28.83 8.44
N LYS A 677 21.61 -29.12 8.52
CA LYS A 677 20.84 -29.09 9.77
C LYS A 677 21.50 -29.95 10.87
N LYS A 678 21.91 -31.17 10.53
CA LYS A 678 22.59 -32.09 11.44
C LYS A 678 23.93 -31.53 11.95
N GLU A 679 24.72 -30.89 11.09
CA GLU A 679 25.98 -30.27 11.53
C GLU A 679 25.76 -29.10 12.49
N LYS A 680 24.67 -28.34 12.30
CA LYS A 680 24.27 -27.26 13.22
C LYS A 680 23.84 -27.81 14.59
N GLU A 681 23.09 -28.90 14.59
CA GLU A 681 22.64 -29.60 15.82
C GLU A 681 23.81 -30.24 16.58
N ASP A 682 24.70 -30.97 15.89
CA ASP A 682 25.85 -31.64 16.51
C ASP A 682 26.87 -30.61 17.03
N ASN A 683 27.08 -29.51 16.33
CA ASN A 683 27.93 -28.36 16.69
C ASN A 683 29.43 -28.61 16.97
N TYR A 684 29.97 -29.81 16.72
CA TYR A 684 31.41 -30.10 16.78
C TYR A 684 32.02 -30.63 15.47
N LYS A 685 31.24 -30.70 14.37
CA LYS A 685 31.70 -31.13 13.04
C LYS A 685 31.25 -30.14 11.96
N THR A 686 32.12 -29.88 10.98
CA THR A 686 31.81 -29.04 9.80
C THR A 686 32.42 -29.64 8.54
N ASN A 687 31.68 -29.59 7.43
CA ASN A 687 32.15 -30.07 6.13
C ASN A 687 33.25 -29.17 5.54
N ILE A 688 33.98 -29.70 4.57
CA ILE A 688 35.13 -29.03 3.95
C ILE A 688 34.74 -27.70 3.29
N LEU A 689 33.56 -27.63 2.66
CA LEU A 689 33.10 -26.40 1.99
C LEU A 689 32.78 -25.30 3.01
N ALA A 690 32.10 -25.65 4.10
CA ALA A 690 31.84 -24.73 5.21
C ALA A 690 33.13 -24.26 5.89
N GLY A 691 34.09 -25.17 6.13
CA GLY A 691 35.41 -24.83 6.65
C GLY A 691 36.23 -23.93 5.72
N LEU A 692 36.14 -24.14 4.40
CA LEU A 692 36.78 -23.28 3.41
C LEU A 692 36.11 -21.90 3.37
N ALA A 693 34.78 -21.85 3.37
CA ALA A 693 34.02 -20.60 3.39
C ALA A 693 34.32 -19.74 4.62
N TYR A 694 34.49 -20.37 5.79
CA TYR A 694 34.94 -19.66 6.98
C TYR A 694 36.29 -18.95 6.76
N ASN A 695 37.27 -19.67 6.22
CA ASN A 695 38.63 -19.13 6.07
C ASN A 695 38.75 -18.10 4.94
N VAL A 696 38.00 -18.30 3.84
CA VAL A 696 38.10 -17.48 2.62
C VAL A 696 37.13 -16.30 2.62
N LEU A 697 35.96 -16.44 3.26
CA LEU A 697 34.90 -15.43 3.26
C LEU A 697 34.66 -14.85 4.66
N ASP A 698 34.24 -15.66 5.64
CA ASP A 698 33.85 -15.12 6.96
C ASP A 698 35.01 -14.41 7.65
N LYS A 699 36.17 -15.06 7.77
CA LYS A 699 37.34 -14.51 8.47
C LYS A 699 37.79 -13.13 7.93
N PRO A 700 37.98 -12.92 6.61
CA PRO A 700 38.31 -11.59 6.10
C PRO A 700 37.17 -10.57 6.25
N PHE A 701 35.91 -10.95 5.98
CA PHE A 701 34.79 -10.01 6.07
C PHE A 701 34.44 -9.62 7.50
N LEU A 702 34.53 -10.55 8.47
CA LEU A 702 34.37 -10.25 9.90
C LEU A 702 35.48 -9.32 10.41
N ARG A 703 36.74 -9.53 9.97
CA ARG A 703 37.84 -8.61 10.32
C ARG A 703 37.62 -7.21 9.74
N LEU A 704 37.17 -7.12 8.48
CA LEU A 704 36.85 -5.85 7.85
C LEU A 704 35.66 -5.17 8.55
N GLY A 705 34.60 -5.93 8.83
CA GLY A 705 33.42 -5.48 9.55
C GLY A 705 33.77 -4.93 10.94
N ALA A 706 34.56 -5.68 11.72
CA ALA A 706 35.04 -5.25 13.03
C ALA A 706 35.89 -3.96 12.96
N LYS A 707 36.72 -3.81 11.93
CA LYS A 707 37.49 -2.57 11.71
C LYS A 707 36.58 -1.37 11.42
N ILE A 708 35.58 -1.54 10.56
CA ILE A 708 34.60 -0.49 10.22
C ILE A 708 33.75 -0.14 11.45
N GLU A 709 33.28 -1.15 12.19
CA GLU A 709 32.52 -0.95 13.42
C GLU A 709 33.35 -0.18 14.46
N ALA A 710 34.60 -0.57 14.70
CA ALA A 710 35.49 0.12 15.64
C ALA A 710 35.69 1.59 15.27
N GLN A 711 35.83 1.91 13.98
CA GLN A 711 35.88 3.29 13.49
C GLN A 711 34.58 4.04 13.79
N ARG A 712 33.42 3.46 13.46
CA ARG A 712 32.10 4.07 13.73
C ARG A 712 31.90 4.37 15.21
N ARG A 713 32.28 3.43 16.09
CA ARG A 713 32.21 3.64 17.54
C ARG A 713 33.15 4.76 18.00
N ALA A 714 34.37 4.83 17.47
CA ALA A 714 35.30 5.91 17.77
C ALA A 714 34.79 7.29 17.28
N GLU A 715 34.02 7.33 16.19
CA GLU A 715 33.35 8.54 15.68
C GLU A 715 32.08 8.91 16.47
N GLY A 716 31.64 8.06 17.41
CA GLY A 716 30.45 8.27 18.23
C GLY A 716 29.14 7.94 17.53
N VAL A 717 29.14 7.05 16.52
CA VAL A 717 27.93 6.57 15.82
C VAL A 717 26.92 5.95 16.80
N TYR A 718 27.41 5.23 17.79
CA TYR A 718 26.59 4.69 18.87
C TYR A 718 26.94 5.38 20.19
N PRO A 719 25.97 5.63 21.08
CA PRO A 719 26.23 6.16 22.41
C PRO A 719 27.31 5.33 23.15
N PRO A 720 28.21 5.97 23.92
CA PRO A 720 29.32 5.29 24.56
C PRO A 720 28.88 4.39 25.73
N ASN A 721 27.77 4.74 26.38
CA ASN A 721 27.21 3.94 27.46
C ASN A 721 26.30 2.87 26.87
N GLU A 722 26.47 1.63 27.32
CA GLU A 722 25.52 0.57 26.97
C GLU A 722 24.25 0.71 27.82
N ILE A 723 23.12 0.39 27.21
CA ILE A 723 21.85 0.21 27.91
C ILE A 723 21.51 -1.27 27.94
N TYR A 724 20.74 -1.67 28.95
CA TYR A 724 20.19 -3.00 28.99
C TYR A 724 19.18 -3.20 27.84
N THR A 725 19.42 -4.22 27.04
CA THR A 725 18.50 -4.70 26.00
C THR A 725 18.04 -6.12 26.36
N PRO A 726 16.79 -6.52 26.09
CA PRO A 726 16.28 -7.83 26.45
C PRO A 726 17.13 -8.98 25.88
N THR A 727 17.36 -10.00 26.70
CA THR A 727 17.97 -11.26 26.29
C THR A 727 16.92 -12.22 25.72
N PRO A 728 17.32 -13.29 25.01
CA PRO A 728 16.37 -14.33 24.60
C PRO A 728 15.59 -14.93 25.78
N LYS A 729 16.20 -14.97 26.97
CA LYS A 729 15.53 -15.44 28.20
C LYS A 729 14.44 -14.48 28.65
N ASP A 730 14.65 -13.17 28.57
CA ASP A 730 13.63 -12.18 28.90
C ASP A 730 12.48 -12.23 27.90
N SER A 731 12.79 -12.41 26.61
CA SER A 731 11.77 -12.64 25.57
C SER A 731 10.92 -13.87 25.86
N GLU A 732 11.54 -14.99 26.21
CA GLU A 732 10.83 -16.21 26.60
C GLU A 732 9.99 -15.97 27.86
N GLN A 733 10.54 -15.28 28.87
CA GLN A 733 9.81 -14.98 30.09
C GLN A 733 8.59 -14.08 29.84
N CYS A 734 8.72 -13.00 29.06
CA CYS A 734 7.61 -12.13 28.68
C CYS A 734 6.55 -12.89 27.87
N PHE A 735 6.98 -13.79 26.99
CA PHE A 735 6.08 -14.67 26.25
C PHE A 735 5.29 -15.59 27.19
N GLN A 736 5.96 -16.25 28.14
CA GLN A 736 5.30 -17.12 29.12
C GLN A 736 4.38 -16.33 30.07
N GLU A 737 4.76 -15.12 30.48
CA GLU A 737 3.92 -14.24 31.30
C GLU A 737 2.62 -13.88 30.57
N TYR A 738 2.73 -13.49 29.30
CA TYR A 738 1.56 -13.20 28.46
C TYR A 738 0.68 -14.43 28.25
N LEU A 739 1.28 -15.61 27.96
CA LEU A 739 0.52 -16.86 27.83
C LEU A 739 -0.24 -17.21 29.11
N GLY A 740 0.41 -17.09 30.27
CA GLY A 740 -0.23 -17.34 31.56
C GLY A 740 -1.38 -16.37 31.84
N ASP A 741 -1.22 -15.09 31.47
CA ASP A 741 -2.28 -14.10 31.58
C ASP A 741 -3.47 -14.36 30.64
N ALA A 742 -3.18 -14.61 29.36
CA ALA A 742 -4.20 -14.98 28.37
C ALA A 742 -4.95 -16.26 28.78
N GLN A 743 -4.25 -17.24 29.36
CA GLN A 743 -4.87 -18.45 29.90
C GLN A 743 -5.81 -18.15 31.07
N ARG A 744 -5.43 -17.26 31.99
CA ARG A 744 -6.31 -16.85 33.10
C ARG A 744 -7.56 -16.13 32.59
N ARG A 745 -7.41 -15.20 31.64
CA ARG A 745 -8.52 -14.45 31.05
C ARG A 745 -9.45 -15.35 30.24
N TYR A 746 -8.90 -16.31 29.50
CA TYR A 746 -9.66 -17.34 28.79
C TYR A 746 -10.43 -18.24 29.77
N ALA A 747 -9.74 -18.76 30.80
CA ALA A 747 -10.36 -19.60 31.81
C ALA A 747 -11.44 -18.84 32.61
N HIS A 748 -11.22 -17.56 32.88
CA HIS A 748 -12.23 -16.68 33.46
C HIS A 748 -13.47 -16.61 32.57
N ASP A 749 -13.30 -16.30 31.28
CA ASP A 749 -14.43 -16.15 30.35
C ASP A 749 -15.18 -17.48 30.14
N GLU A 750 -14.49 -18.62 30.21
CA GLU A 750 -15.11 -19.96 30.17
C GLU A 750 -15.83 -20.34 31.48
N GLN A 751 -15.23 -20.06 32.64
CA GLN A 751 -15.78 -20.44 33.96
C GLN A 751 -16.85 -19.48 34.46
N ARG A 752 -16.72 -18.22 34.05
CA ARG A 752 -17.61 -17.12 34.36
C ARG A 752 -18.05 -16.51 33.03
N PRO A 753 -18.81 -17.28 32.22
CA PRO A 753 -19.43 -16.71 31.03
C PRO A 753 -20.21 -15.48 31.44
N ASN A 754 -20.74 -15.53 32.66
CA ASN A 754 -21.48 -14.53 33.38
C ASN A 754 -20.70 -13.22 33.77
N GLU A 755 -19.40 -13.08 33.59
CA GLU A 755 -18.68 -11.83 33.89
C GLU A 755 -18.23 -11.12 32.61
N ALA A 756 -17.87 -9.83 32.71
CA ALA A 756 -17.40 -9.08 31.54
C ALA A 756 -16.17 -9.80 30.98
N LYS A 757 -16.18 -10.07 29.66
CA LYS A 757 -15.09 -10.78 29.01
C LYS A 757 -13.76 -10.09 29.28
N GLN A 758 -12.81 -10.88 29.76
CA GLN A 758 -11.44 -10.43 30.01
C GLN A 758 -10.53 -10.65 28.80
N ILE A 759 -10.88 -11.55 27.87
CA ILE A 759 -10.18 -11.64 26.59
C ILE A 759 -10.34 -10.32 25.83
N LYS A 760 -9.21 -9.76 25.39
CA LYS A 760 -9.21 -8.45 24.73
C LYS A 760 -9.86 -8.60 23.35
N PRO A 761 -10.63 -7.60 22.89
CA PRO A 761 -11.09 -7.57 21.51
C PRO A 761 -9.90 -7.74 20.55
N GLY A 762 -10.05 -8.60 19.53
CA GLY A 762 -9.00 -8.83 18.51
C GLY A 762 -7.90 -9.81 18.92
N GLU A 763 -7.96 -10.34 20.14
CA GLU A 763 -7.04 -11.36 20.64
C GLU A 763 -7.54 -12.77 20.25
N ASP A 764 -6.73 -13.54 19.52
CA ASP A 764 -7.06 -14.92 19.14
C ASP A 764 -6.36 -15.90 20.09
N VAL A 765 -7.10 -16.36 21.10
CA VAL A 765 -6.65 -17.34 22.10
C VAL A 765 -7.41 -18.65 21.89
N ARG A 766 -6.67 -19.73 21.65
CA ARG A 766 -7.23 -21.08 21.42
C ARG A 766 -6.58 -22.09 22.35
N VAL A 767 -7.35 -23.08 22.81
CA VAL A 767 -6.80 -24.23 23.53
C VAL A 767 -6.75 -25.42 22.58
N ILE A 768 -5.55 -25.89 22.26
CA ILE A 768 -5.32 -27.08 21.43
C ILE A 768 -4.53 -28.08 22.27
N GLU A 769 -5.03 -29.30 22.45
CA GLU A 769 -4.36 -30.37 23.20
C GLU A 769 -3.90 -29.95 24.61
N ASN A 770 -4.77 -29.26 25.37
CA ASN A 770 -4.46 -28.68 26.69
C ASN A 770 -3.34 -27.62 26.71
N ARG A 771 -2.94 -27.06 25.56
CA ARG A 771 -2.00 -25.94 25.47
C ARG A 771 -2.69 -24.71 24.88
N VAL A 772 -2.44 -23.55 25.50
CA VAL A 772 -2.91 -22.26 24.99
C VAL A 772 -2.04 -21.84 23.82
N GLN A 773 -2.67 -21.54 22.69
CA GLN A 773 -2.07 -20.90 21.53
C GLN A 773 -2.63 -19.50 21.39
N VAL A 774 -1.75 -18.54 21.16
CA VAL A 774 -2.09 -17.13 20.95
C VAL A 774 -1.61 -16.72 19.57
N SER A 775 -2.41 -15.93 18.86
CA SER A 775 -2.02 -15.37 17.58
C SER A 775 -2.63 -14.00 17.36
N GLY A 776 -2.11 -13.27 16.37
CA GLY A 776 -2.59 -11.95 15.99
C GLY A 776 -1.78 -10.79 16.59
N GLN A 777 -2.07 -9.59 16.08
CA GLN A 777 -1.33 -8.37 16.40
C GLN A 777 -1.41 -7.98 17.88
N VAL A 778 -2.58 -8.18 18.52
CA VAL A 778 -2.79 -7.85 19.94
C VAL A 778 -1.84 -8.63 20.85
N ALA A 779 -1.63 -9.91 20.56
CA ALA A 779 -0.72 -10.77 21.30
C ALA A 779 0.74 -10.30 21.17
N VAL A 780 1.20 -10.10 19.94
CA VAL A 780 2.56 -9.61 19.64
C VAL A 780 2.81 -8.25 20.31
N MET A 781 1.87 -7.32 20.21
CA MET A 781 2.01 -6.00 20.82
C MET A 781 1.94 -6.03 22.35
N SER A 782 1.19 -6.96 22.95
CA SER A 782 1.19 -7.16 24.40
C SER A 782 2.54 -7.68 24.91
N ILE A 783 3.15 -8.62 24.18
CA ILE A 783 4.51 -9.12 24.47
C ILE A 783 5.55 -8.01 24.29
N ASN A 784 5.48 -7.24 23.21
CA ASN A 784 6.31 -6.04 23.02
C ASN A 784 6.12 -5.04 24.17
N GLY A 785 4.90 -4.91 24.69
CA GLY A 785 4.57 -4.14 25.89
C GLY A 785 5.38 -4.58 27.12
N LEU A 786 5.44 -5.87 27.39
CA LEU A 786 6.27 -6.42 28.48
C LEU A 786 7.76 -6.17 28.23
N LEU A 787 8.24 -6.33 26.99
CA LEU A 787 9.66 -6.10 26.66
C LEU A 787 10.08 -4.64 26.79
N THR A 788 9.24 -3.69 26.35
CA THR A 788 9.48 -2.25 26.58
C THR A 788 9.51 -1.92 28.07
N LYS A 789 8.66 -2.58 28.88
CA LYS A 789 8.67 -2.44 30.34
C LYS A 789 9.98 -2.97 30.94
N THR A 790 10.46 -4.14 30.50
CA THR A 790 11.76 -4.68 30.92
C THR A 790 12.91 -3.71 30.63
N ILE A 791 12.93 -3.08 29.45
CA ILE A 791 13.91 -2.04 29.10
C ILE A 791 13.79 -0.83 30.05
N PHE A 792 12.57 -0.36 30.29
CA PHE A 792 12.31 0.78 31.16
C PHE A 792 12.78 0.54 32.61
N GLU A 793 12.52 -0.64 33.16
CA GLU A 793 12.84 -1.00 34.54
C GLU A 793 14.35 -1.18 34.79
N HIS A 794 15.08 -1.77 33.83
CA HIS A 794 16.52 -2.02 33.99
C HIS A 794 17.38 -0.77 33.76
N ASN A 795 16.93 0.15 32.91
CA ASN A 795 17.71 1.34 32.53
C ASN A 795 17.33 2.56 33.38
N THR A 796 17.51 2.49 34.70
CA THR A 796 16.99 3.48 35.68
C THR A 796 17.54 4.90 35.55
N ASN A 797 18.70 5.07 34.93
CA ASN A 797 19.38 6.37 34.78
C ASN A 797 18.96 7.15 33.51
N ASN A 798 18.18 6.54 32.62
CA ASN A 798 17.77 7.16 31.36
C ASN A 798 16.39 7.84 31.51
N GLU A 799 16.12 8.89 30.75
CA GLU A 799 14.74 9.33 30.52
C GLU A 799 14.13 8.59 29.32
N PHE A 800 12.80 8.46 29.31
CA PHE A 800 12.07 7.69 28.30
C PHE A 800 11.02 8.54 27.61
N PHE A 801 10.96 8.40 26.30
CA PHE A 801 10.00 9.06 25.42
C PHE A 801 9.39 8.04 24.48
N VAL A 802 8.18 8.30 24.01
CA VAL A 802 7.49 7.41 23.08
C VAL A 802 6.71 8.20 22.04
N GLU A 803 6.89 7.77 20.80
CA GLU A 803 5.94 7.99 19.72
C GLU A 803 5.10 6.70 19.59
N GLU A 804 3.79 6.80 19.83
CA GLU A 804 2.93 5.61 19.96
C GLU A 804 2.36 5.17 18.61
N SER A 805 2.63 3.91 18.21
CA SER A 805 1.85 3.25 17.17
C SER A 805 0.69 2.44 17.74
N PHE A 806 0.97 1.60 18.74
CA PHE A 806 0.01 0.76 19.41
C PHE A 806 -0.01 1.11 20.90
N PRO A 807 -1.21 1.30 21.51
CA PRO A 807 -1.36 1.52 22.94
C PRO A 807 -0.71 0.42 23.78
N LEU A 808 0.19 0.78 24.69
CA LEU A 808 0.76 -0.17 25.67
C LEU A 808 0.23 0.16 27.06
N ASP A 809 -0.66 -0.69 27.56
CA ASP A 809 -1.46 -0.45 28.77
C ASP A 809 -0.63 0.00 29.98
N TRP A 810 0.55 -0.60 30.17
CA TRP A 810 1.41 -0.29 31.32
C TRP A 810 1.94 1.16 31.30
N MET A 811 2.07 1.78 30.13
CA MET A 811 2.64 3.13 29.97
C MET A 811 1.65 4.23 30.38
N TYR A 812 0.35 4.06 30.14
CA TYR A 812 -0.66 5.11 30.29
C TYR A 812 -0.64 5.87 31.63
N PRO A 813 -0.51 5.19 32.79
CA PRO A 813 -0.38 5.89 34.08
C PRO A 813 0.83 6.83 34.14
N TYR A 814 1.89 6.54 33.39
CA TYR A 814 3.18 7.25 33.38
C TYR A 814 3.29 8.30 32.26
N LEU A 815 2.39 8.31 31.27
CA LEU A 815 2.50 9.19 30.11
C LEU A 815 2.06 10.63 30.40
N THR A 816 2.82 11.58 29.84
CA THR A 816 2.47 13.00 29.74
C THR A 816 2.79 13.55 28.35
N PRO A 817 2.00 14.49 27.79
CA PRO A 817 2.32 15.14 26.51
C PRO A 817 3.68 15.85 26.53
N PHE A 818 4.43 15.75 25.43
CA PHE A 818 5.74 16.39 25.23
C PHE A 818 5.91 16.80 23.76
N GLY A 819 5.42 17.98 23.41
CA GLY A 819 5.40 18.47 22.03
C GLY A 819 4.55 17.58 21.13
N ILE A 820 5.16 17.00 20.10
CA ILE A 820 4.49 16.07 19.17
C ILE A 820 4.53 14.59 19.62
N ILE A 821 5.19 14.29 20.74
CA ILE A 821 5.32 12.94 21.32
C ILE A 821 4.94 12.94 22.80
N MET A 822 5.25 11.87 23.52
CA MET A 822 4.95 11.73 24.95
C MET A 822 6.20 11.36 25.75
N LYS A 823 6.27 11.82 27.00
CA LYS A 823 7.27 11.42 27.99
C LYS A 823 6.71 10.29 28.87
N ILE A 824 7.52 9.27 29.12
CA ILE A 824 7.23 8.21 30.10
C ILE A 824 7.90 8.61 31.43
N ASN A 825 7.09 9.01 32.41
CA ASN A 825 7.59 9.42 33.71
C ASN A 825 8.03 8.21 34.54
N ARG A 826 8.92 8.42 35.52
CA ARG A 826 9.39 7.35 36.41
C ARG A 826 8.36 6.92 37.45
N GLN A 827 7.41 7.79 37.76
CA GLN A 827 6.34 7.53 38.71
C GLN A 827 5.00 7.72 37.99
N PRO A 828 3.99 6.90 38.30
CA PRO A 828 2.67 7.06 37.72
C PRO A 828 2.04 8.37 38.23
N LEU A 829 1.30 9.06 37.36
CA LEU A 829 0.59 10.28 37.71
C LEU A 829 -0.88 9.96 37.96
N ALA A 830 -1.35 10.25 39.17
CA ALA A 830 -2.76 10.12 39.52
C ALA A 830 -3.64 11.08 38.70
N GLU A 831 -3.20 12.33 38.55
CA GLU A 831 -3.94 13.39 37.85
C GLU A 831 -2.99 14.29 37.03
N PHE A 832 -3.52 14.96 36.02
CA PHE A 832 -2.78 15.97 35.26
C PHE A 832 -2.92 17.36 35.89
N SER A 833 -1.80 18.05 36.04
CA SER A 833 -1.81 19.45 36.47
C SER A 833 -2.36 20.36 35.36
N ALA A 834 -2.89 21.52 35.74
CA ALA A 834 -3.35 22.52 34.77
C ALA A 834 -2.21 23.01 33.85
N ASP A 835 -0.96 23.02 34.34
CA ASP A 835 0.22 23.40 33.55
C ASP A 835 0.51 22.41 32.42
N ILE A 836 0.37 21.10 32.66
CA ILE A 836 0.56 20.07 31.63
C ILE A 836 -0.42 20.26 30.48
N ILE A 837 -1.70 20.47 30.80
CA ILE A 837 -2.76 20.69 29.80
C ILE A 837 -2.53 22.00 29.04
N LYS A 838 -2.19 23.06 29.77
CA LYS A 838 -1.92 24.38 29.17
C LYS A 838 -0.74 24.33 28.20
N LYS A 839 0.35 23.64 28.54
CA LYS A 839 1.51 23.48 27.63
C LYS A 839 1.15 22.71 26.37
N ASP A 840 0.36 21.64 26.48
CA ASP A 840 -0.11 20.87 25.31
C ASP A 840 -0.95 21.76 24.38
N HIS A 841 -1.89 22.53 24.93
CA HIS A 841 -2.70 23.50 24.19
C HIS A 841 -1.86 24.58 23.53
N ASP A 842 -1.01 25.27 24.29
CA ASP A 842 -0.16 26.35 23.79
C ASP A 842 0.76 25.84 22.66
N PHE A 843 1.24 24.60 22.75
CA PHE A 843 2.08 23.97 21.74
C PHE A 843 1.29 23.64 20.48
N TRP A 844 0.20 22.88 20.60
CA TRP A 844 -0.57 22.43 19.43
C TRP A 844 -1.33 23.56 18.74
N ALA A 845 -1.70 24.63 19.44
CA ALA A 845 -2.23 25.84 18.80
C ALA A 845 -1.19 26.43 17.82
N LYS A 846 0.04 26.66 18.29
CA LYS A 846 1.15 27.18 17.46
C LYS A 846 1.60 26.19 16.38
N TYR A 847 1.61 24.89 16.70
CA TYR A 847 1.97 23.86 15.73
C TYR A 847 0.92 23.78 14.60
N SER A 848 -0.37 23.86 14.94
CA SER A 848 -1.48 23.86 13.98
C SER A 848 -1.47 25.07 13.06
N GLU A 849 -0.92 26.22 13.48
CA GLU A 849 -0.74 27.38 12.60
C GLU A 849 0.14 27.04 11.39
N ARG A 850 1.18 26.21 11.58
CA ARG A 850 2.08 25.75 10.50
C ARG A 850 1.40 24.79 9.53
N LEU A 851 0.43 24.00 10.00
CA LEU A 851 -0.22 22.94 9.22
C LEU A 851 -1.50 23.45 8.55
N THR A 852 -2.54 23.69 9.34
CA THR A 852 -3.89 24.04 8.86
C THR A 852 -4.28 25.48 9.15
N GLY A 853 -3.42 26.27 9.79
CA GLY A 853 -3.71 27.66 10.16
C GLY A 853 -4.51 27.78 11.46
N ASN A 854 -4.40 26.78 12.34
CA ASN A 854 -5.09 26.70 13.64
C ASN A 854 -6.61 26.87 13.55
N VAL A 855 -7.24 26.07 12.68
CA VAL A 855 -8.69 26.10 12.42
C VAL A 855 -9.56 25.57 13.56
N VAL A 856 -8.97 24.92 14.57
CA VAL A 856 -9.68 24.35 15.71
C VAL A 856 -9.36 25.14 16.98
N THR A 857 -10.35 25.87 17.47
CA THR A 857 -10.34 26.53 18.79
C THR A 857 -11.30 25.83 19.76
N ASN A 858 -11.33 26.26 21.02
CA ASN A 858 -12.25 25.70 22.01
C ASN A 858 -13.72 25.79 21.59
N GLU A 859 -14.08 26.85 20.86
CA GLU A 859 -15.44 27.17 20.40
C GLU A 859 -15.79 26.51 19.05
N THR A 860 -14.82 25.96 18.33
CA THR A 860 -15.04 25.43 16.98
C THR A 860 -15.84 24.12 17.03
N SER A 861 -17.01 24.09 16.42
CA SER A 861 -17.86 22.89 16.42
C SER A 861 -17.38 21.82 15.43
N VAL A 862 -17.82 20.57 15.61
CA VAL A 862 -17.57 19.49 14.63
C VAL A 862 -18.13 19.83 13.26
N LYS A 863 -19.27 20.54 13.23
CA LYS A 863 -19.89 21.02 12.00
C LYS A 863 -19.01 22.02 11.25
N ASP A 864 -18.39 22.95 11.95
CA ASP A 864 -17.47 23.93 11.34
C ASP A 864 -16.23 23.25 10.79
N ILE A 865 -15.71 22.23 11.49
CA ILE A 865 -14.57 21.41 11.04
C ILE A 865 -14.95 20.63 9.77
N ALA A 866 -16.13 19.98 9.74
CA ALA A 866 -16.60 19.26 8.56
C ALA A 866 -16.77 20.19 7.35
N ALA A 867 -17.32 21.40 7.55
CA ALA A 867 -17.44 22.41 6.50
C ALA A 867 -16.07 22.90 6.00
N PHE A 868 -15.11 23.10 6.91
CA PHE A 868 -13.72 23.38 6.55
C PHE A 868 -13.11 22.26 5.72
N ILE A 869 -13.32 21.01 6.13
CA ILE A 869 -12.79 19.82 5.44
C ILE A 869 -13.34 19.74 4.02
N GLU A 870 -14.65 19.86 3.84
CA GLU A 870 -15.28 19.82 2.52
C GLU A 870 -14.73 20.95 1.63
N LYS A 871 -14.65 22.17 2.15
CA LYS A 871 -14.10 23.30 1.39
C LYS A 871 -12.62 23.12 0.99
N VAL A 872 -11.77 22.64 1.90
CA VAL A 872 -10.31 22.64 1.69
C VAL A 872 -9.78 21.33 1.10
N TYR A 873 -10.24 20.19 1.59
CA TYR A 873 -9.74 18.88 1.16
C TYR A 873 -10.51 18.34 -0.05
N LEU A 874 -11.83 18.52 -0.09
CA LEU A 874 -12.68 17.99 -1.16
C LEU A 874 -12.77 18.99 -2.33
N GLU A 875 -13.12 20.25 -2.06
CA GLU A 875 -13.34 21.27 -3.10
C GLU A 875 -12.07 22.04 -3.50
N ARG A 876 -10.96 21.82 -2.78
CA ARG A 876 -9.66 22.50 -2.97
C ARG A 876 -9.78 24.04 -2.98
N ASP A 877 -10.74 24.61 -2.26
CA ASP A 877 -10.93 26.05 -2.12
C ASP A 877 -10.13 26.61 -0.94
N PHE A 878 -9.01 27.24 -1.27
CA PHE A 878 -8.11 27.85 -0.29
C PHE A 878 -8.46 29.30 0.07
N ASN A 879 -9.65 29.82 -0.32
CA ASN A 879 -10.07 31.16 0.07
C ASN A 879 -10.20 31.30 1.59
N GLY A 880 -9.38 32.15 2.19
CA GLY A 880 -9.31 32.34 3.64
C GLY A 880 -8.55 31.24 4.40
N PHE A 881 -7.98 30.26 3.69
CA PHE A 881 -7.11 29.25 4.29
C PHE A 881 -5.77 29.89 4.69
N LYS A 882 -5.41 29.79 5.97
CA LYS A 882 -4.21 30.40 6.54
C LYS A 882 -3.05 29.41 6.74
N GLY A 883 -3.30 28.10 6.61
CA GLY A 883 -2.29 27.06 6.75
C GLY A 883 -1.42 26.85 5.51
N ASP A 884 -0.53 25.86 5.57
CA ASP A 884 0.30 25.48 4.43
C ASP A 884 -0.48 24.60 3.45
N ARG A 885 -0.64 25.07 2.21
CA ARG A 885 -1.35 24.33 1.15
C ARG A 885 -0.64 23.03 0.78
N LYS A 886 0.66 22.93 1.02
CA LYS A 886 1.44 21.71 0.80
C LYS A 886 0.99 20.60 1.73
N PHE A 887 0.70 20.93 2.99
CA PHE A 887 0.21 19.96 3.97
C PHE A 887 -1.10 19.31 3.52
N VAL A 888 -2.05 20.11 3.00
CA VAL A 888 -3.36 19.65 2.49
C VAL A 888 -3.23 18.73 1.25
N ARG A 889 -2.10 18.74 0.55
CA ARG A 889 -1.81 17.87 -0.59
C ARG A 889 -0.93 16.68 -0.22
N ASP A 890 -0.27 16.72 0.92
CA ASP A 890 0.65 15.69 1.37
C ASP A 890 -0.08 14.67 2.26
N ASP A 891 -0.52 13.57 1.65
CA ASP A 891 -1.28 12.52 2.34
C ASP A 891 -0.52 11.91 3.52
N GLN A 892 0.81 11.83 3.42
CA GLN A 892 1.66 11.25 4.48
C GLN A 892 1.85 12.22 5.63
N GLY A 893 2.07 13.50 5.33
CA GLY A 893 2.07 14.59 6.31
C GLY A 893 0.78 14.58 7.12
N GLN A 894 -0.35 14.58 6.44
CA GLN A 894 -1.66 14.54 7.09
C GLN A 894 -1.80 13.35 8.04
N LYS A 895 -1.55 12.13 7.55
CA LYS A 895 -1.64 10.90 8.36
C LYS A 895 -0.70 10.94 9.56
N ALA A 896 0.57 11.31 9.36
CA ALA A 896 1.58 11.33 10.40
C ALA A 896 1.23 12.30 11.53
N PHE A 897 0.93 13.57 11.23
CA PHE A 897 0.63 14.57 12.26
C PHE A 897 -0.75 14.36 12.90
N SER A 898 -1.74 13.88 12.14
CA SER A 898 -3.04 13.47 12.69
C SER A 898 -2.89 12.33 13.68
N LYS A 899 -2.07 11.32 13.36
CA LYS A 899 -1.77 10.19 14.24
C LYS A 899 -1.13 10.66 15.54
N LEU A 900 -0.09 11.48 15.49
CA LEU A 900 0.57 12.02 16.69
C LEU A 900 -0.43 12.73 17.61
N ARG A 901 -1.27 13.60 17.06
CA ARG A 901 -2.28 14.31 17.85
C ARG A 901 -3.34 13.37 18.41
N SER A 902 -3.78 12.39 17.61
CA SER A 902 -4.73 11.36 18.02
C SER A 902 -4.21 10.47 19.15
N SER A 903 -2.92 10.10 19.13
CA SER A 903 -2.29 9.33 20.21
C SER A 903 -2.25 10.12 21.52
N ILE A 904 -1.94 11.42 21.48
CA ILE A 904 -2.02 12.30 22.67
C ILE A 904 -3.47 12.43 23.17
N GLY A 905 -4.45 12.57 22.26
CA GLY A 905 -5.87 12.50 22.57
C GLY A 905 -6.28 11.20 23.28
N GLY A 906 -5.63 10.08 22.90
CA GLY A 906 -5.77 8.78 23.53
C GLY A 906 -5.41 8.76 25.02
N ILE A 907 -4.38 9.51 25.46
CA ILE A 907 -4.06 9.61 26.89
C ILE A 907 -5.19 10.27 27.67
N TYR A 908 -5.71 11.39 27.16
CA TYR A 908 -6.83 12.10 27.80
C TYR A 908 -8.09 11.22 27.86
N ALA A 909 -8.39 10.51 26.78
CA ALA A 909 -9.51 9.56 26.74
C ALA A 909 -9.34 8.42 27.75
N TRP A 910 -8.14 7.84 27.83
CA TRP A 910 -7.84 6.81 28.82
C TRP A 910 -7.99 7.32 30.25
N ARG A 911 -7.50 8.53 30.57
CA ARG A 911 -7.65 9.14 31.89
C ARG A 911 -9.11 9.43 32.23
N ALA A 912 -9.89 9.93 31.27
CA ALA A 912 -11.33 10.12 31.46
C ALA A 912 -12.01 8.79 31.83
N ASN A 913 -11.72 7.72 31.08
CA ASN A 913 -12.31 6.39 31.32
C ASN A 913 -11.87 5.74 32.64
N ASN A 914 -10.69 6.10 33.17
CA ASN A 914 -10.17 5.57 34.43
C ASN A 914 -10.42 6.51 35.63
N SER A 915 -11.11 7.63 35.42
CA SER A 915 -11.55 8.54 36.47
C SER A 915 -13.00 8.25 36.85
N PRO A 916 -13.41 8.36 38.13
CA PRO A 916 -14.79 8.13 38.51
C PRO A 916 -15.75 9.07 37.76
N LEU A 917 -16.85 8.50 37.24
CA LEU A 917 -17.88 9.24 36.50
C LEU A 917 -18.42 10.41 37.32
N GLY A 918 -18.61 11.57 36.66
CA GLY A 918 -19.15 12.78 37.29
C GLY A 918 -18.17 13.56 38.16
N THR A 919 -16.89 13.17 38.20
CA THR A 919 -15.85 13.98 38.85
C THR A 919 -15.40 15.15 37.95
N PRO A 920 -14.97 16.28 38.52
CA PRO A 920 -14.41 17.39 37.73
C PRO A 920 -13.23 16.96 36.84
N ASP A 921 -12.44 15.99 37.30
CA ASP A 921 -11.32 15.46 36.50
C ASP A 921 -11.79 14.64 35.30
N HIS A 922 -12.81 13.79 35.47
CA HIS A 922 -13.42 13.05 34.36
C HIS A 922 -13.92 13.99 33.26
N GLU A 923 -14.68 15.03 33.62
CA GLU A 923 -15.20 16.00 32.65
C GLU A 923 -14.07 16.81 31.99
N ARG A 924 -13.06 17.20 32.77
CA ARG A 924 -11.88 17.90 32.27
C ARG A 924 -11.13 17.05 31.24
N MET A 925 -10.79 15.80 31.57
CA MET A 925 -10.07 14.90 30.66
C MET A 925 -10.87 14.59 29.40
N LEU A 926 -12.19 14.42 29.52
CA LEU A 926 -13.08 14.21 28.37
C LEU A 926 -13.08 15.40 27.41
N LYS A 927 -13.08 16.63 27.94
CA LYS A 927 -12.98 17.86 27.15
C LYS A 927 -11.65 17.95 26.40
N GLU A 928 -10.55 17.62 27.07
CA GLU A 928 -9.21 17.64 26.45
C GLU A 928 -9.07 16.56 25.36
N ALA A 929 -9.65 15.38 25.57
CA ALA A 929 -9.68 14.32 24.56
C ALA A 929 -10.46 14.76 23.31
N ASP A 930 -11.65 15.33 23.48
CA ASP A 930 -12.48 15.86 22.38
C ASP A 930 -11.74 16.94 21.59
N PHE A 931 -11.07 17.88 22.26
CA PHE A 931 -10.28 18.93 21.61
C PHE A 931 -9.13 18.36 20.77
N ALA A 932 -8.35 17.42 21.34
CA ALA A 932 -7.25 16.78 20.63
C ALA A 932 -7.72 16.00 19.39
N PHE A 933 -8.82 15.25 19.51
CA PHE A 933 -9.36 14.52 18.36
C PHE A 933 -9.97 15.43 17.29
N ARG A 934 -10.58 16.57 17.66
CA ARG A 934 -11.00 17.59 16.68
C ARG A 934 -9.83 18.10 15.84
N GLN A 935 -8.68 18.39 16.47
CA GLN A 935 -7.47 18.77 15.76
C GLN A 935 -6.94 17.64 14.86
N ALA A 936 -6.88 16.41 15.38
CA ALA A 936 -6.44 15.25 14.60
C ALA A 936 -7.33 15.01 13.36
N PHE A 937 -8.65 15.14 13.51
CA PHE A 937 -9.62 15.03 12.42
C PHE A 937 -9.46 16.16 11.39
N ALA A 938 -9.22 17.39 11.85
CA ALA A 938 -8.95 18.52 10.96
C ALA A 938 -7.63 18.37 10.17
N PHE A 939 -6.64 17.65 10.72
CA PHE A 939 -5.38 17.38 10.02
C PHE A 939 -5.51 16.30 8.95
N CYS A 940 -6.20 15.19 9.26
CA CYS A 940 -6.42 14.08 8.33
C CYS A 940 -7.85 13.52 8.49
N PRO A 941 -8.80 14.03 7.70
CA PRO A 941 -10.21 13.69 7.85
C PRO A 941 -10.59 12.30 7.34
N TYR A 942 -9.66 11.60 6.69
CA TYR A 942 -9.82 10.25 6.16
C TYR A 942 -8.86 9.24 6.80
N SER A 943 -8.14 9.62 7.86
CA SER A 943 -7.35 8.65 8.66
C SER A 943 -8.32 7.75 9.42
N PRO A 944 -8.41 6.44 9.09
CA PRO A 944 -9.35 5.57 9.78
C PRO A 944 -9.07 5.58 11.29
N GLU A 945 -7.80 5.51 11.70
CA GLU A 945 -7.45 5.49 13.10
C GLU A 945 -7.95 6.71 13.88
N ALA A 946 -7.70 7.92 13.39
CA ALA A 946 -8.13 9.14 14.08
C ALA A 946 -9.67 9.25 14.08
N VAL A 947 -10.31 8.90 12.96
CA VAL A 947 -11.77 8.93 12.79
C VAL A 947 -12.46 7.94 13.72
N PHE A 948 -12.02 6.67 13.75
CA PHE A 948 -12.60 5.63 14.59
C PHE A 948 -12.45 5.96 16.08
N ARG A 949 -11.25 6.39 16.52
CA ARG A 949 -11.03 6.80 17.92
C ARG A 949 -11.92 7.98 18.31
N TYR A 950 -12.07 8.97 17.43
CA TYR A 950 -12.90 10.14 17.72
C TYR A 950 -14.40 9.80 17.77
N VAL A 951 -14.90 9.06 16.77
CA VAL A 951 -16.28 8.56 16.74
C VAL A 951 -16.62 7.75 17.98
N GLN A 952 -15.69 6.90 18.44
CA GLN A 952 -15.87 6.12 19.65
C GLN A 952 -16.00 7.01 20.89
N LEU A 953 -15.15 8.03 21.05
CA LEU A 953 -15.24 8.98 22.17
C LEU A 953 -16.56 9.76 22.16
N LEU A 954 -17.03 10.18 20.99
CA LEU A 954 -18.29 10.90 20.85
C LEU A 954 -19.47 10.00 21.21
N ALA A 955 -19.49 8.77 20.69
CA ALA A 955 -20.60 7.86 20.89
C ALA A 955 -20.64 7.26 22.31
N SER A 956 -19.49 7.10 22.99
CA SER A 956 -19.45 6.59 24.38
C SER A 956 -20.12 7.52 25.39
N GLN A 957 -20.30 8.81 25.05
CA GLN A 957 -20.96 9.78 25.92
C GLN A 957 -22.49 9.58 25.99
N ASN A 958 -23.07 8.77 25.11
CA ASN A 958 -24.50 8.44 25.07
C ASN A 958 -25.44 9.67 25.07
N LYS A 959 -25.03 10.75 24.38
CA LYS A 959 -25.82 11.97 24.21
C LYS A 959 -26.25 12.13 22.74
N PRO A 960 -27.52 12.46 22.46
CA PRO A 960 -28.04 12.63 21.09
C PRO A 960 -27.17 13.54 20.20
N GLU A 961 -26.74 14.68 20.72
CA GLU A 961 -25.94 15.67 20.01
C GLU A 961 -24.52 15.16 19.68
N LYS A 962 -23.92 14.35 20.56
CA LYS A 962 -22.61 13.74 20.32
C LYS A 962 -22.69 12.59 19.33
N LEU A 963 -23.82 11.87 19.29
CA LEU A 963 -24.08 10.87 18.27
C LEU A 963 -24.26 11.52 16.88
N ASP A 964 -24.91 12.68 16.81
CA ASP A 964 -25.02 13.44 15.56
C ASP A 964 -23.64 13.92 15.07
N ASP A 965 -22.77 14.40 15.98
CA ASP A 965 -21.37 14.72 15.66
C ASP A 965 -20.60 13.48 15.16
N ALA A 966 -20.79 12.32 15.78
CA ALA A 966 -20.13 11.07 15.37
C ALA A 966 -20.55 10.65 13.96
N ILE A 967 -21.84 10.75 13.62
CA ILE A 967 -22.35 10.50 12.27
C ILE A 967 -21.72 11.48 11.27
N LEU A 968 -21.59 12.75 11.65
CA LEU A 968 -21.02 13.78 10.78
C LEU A 968 -19.53 13.51 10.50
N VAL A 969 -18.74 13.18 11.52
CA VAL A 969 -17.32 12.81 11.37
C VAL A 969 -17.17 11.60 10.43
N ALA A 970 -17.90 10.52 10.69
CA ALA A 970 -17.84 9.31 9.87
C ALA A 970 -18.32 9.55 8.43
N SER A 971 -19.38 10.32 8.24
CA SER A 971 -19.91 10.65 6.91
C SER A 971 -18.97 11.55 6.12
N THR A 972 -18.26 12.47 6.78
CA THR A 972 -17.26 13.33 6.15
C THR A 972 -16.06 12.51 5.68
N CYS A 973 -15.57 11.58 6.50
CA CYS A 973 -14.54 10.61 6.11
C CYS A 973 -14.97 9.81 4.87
N LEU A 974 -16.21 9.31 4.84
CA LEU A 974 -16.75 8.55 3.71
C LEU A 974 -16.83 9.37 2.40
N LYS A 975 -17.03 10.70 2.47
CA LYS A 975 -16.97 11.55 1.27
C LYS A 975 -15.57 11.59 0.63
N LEU A 976 -14.52 11.47 1.46
CA LEU A 976 -13.12 11.52 1.04
C LEU A 976 -12.53 10.14 0.68
N ASP A 977 -13.13 9.07 1.22
CA ASP A 977 -12.79 7.67 0.92
C ASP A 977 -14.07 6.83 0.70
N PRO A 978 -14.78 7.03 -0.42
CA PRO A 978 -16.10 6.44 -0.66
C PRO A 978 -16.08 4.92 -0.84
N TYR A 979 -14.90 4.33 -1.05
CA TYR A 979 -14.72 2.89 -1.21
C TYR A 979 -14.31 2.19 0.10
N ASN A 980 -14.26 2.92 1.21
CA ASN A 980 -13.94 2.38 2.52
C ASN A 980 -15.15 1.67 3.14
N THR A 981 -15.22 0.35 2.97
CA THR A 981 -16.33 -0.47 3.48
C THR A 981 -16.45 -0.44 5.00
N GLN A 982 -15.35 -0.24 5.72
CA GLN A 982 -15.36 -0.14 7.19
C GLN A 982 -16.04 1.15 7.65
N VAL A 983 -15.70 2.29 7.04
CA VAL A 983 -16.31 3.58 7.35
C VAL A 983 -17.77 3.61 6.89
N GLU A 984 -18.09 3.02 5.73
CA GLU A 984 -19.48 2.88 5.27
C GLU A 984 -20.33 2.10 6.29
N GLY A 985 -19.80 0.96 6.77
CA GLY A 985 -20.43 0.15 7.82
C GLY A 985 -20.64 0.95 9.11
N LEU A 986 -19.63 1.71 9.54
CA LEU A 986 -19.70 2.59 10.71
C LEU A 986 -20.81 3.64 10.58
N VAL A 987 -20.92 4.30 9.42
CA VAL A 987 -21.97 5.30 9.18
C VAL A 987 -23.37 4.68 9.25
N LYS A 988 -23.56 3.49 8.67
CA LYS A 988 -24.84 2.76 8.73
C LYS A 988 -25.20 2.44 10.18
N GLN A 989 -24.24 1.88 10.92
CA GLN A 989 -24.41 1.51 12.33
C GLN A 989 -24.79 2.72 13.22
N LEU A 990 -24.08 3.84 13.10
CA LEU A 990 -24.38 5.05 13.88
C LEU A 990 -25.78 5.62 13.56
N LYS A 991 -26.18 5.59 12.29
CA LYS A 991 -27.53 6.03 11.86
C LYS A 991 -28.63 5.10 12.39
N GLU A 992 -28.37 3.81 12.50
CA GLU A 992 -29.29 2.85 13.12
C GLU A 992 -29.45 3.11 14.61
N ILE A 993 -28.34 3.32 15.34
CA ILE A 993 -28.34 3.71 16.75
C ILE A 993 -29.19 4.99 16.95
N ARG A 994 -29.01 5.98 16.07
CA ARG A 994 -29.77 7.25 16.14
C ARG A 994 -31.28 7.07 15.95
N LYS A 995 -31.70 6.05 15.19
CA LYS A 995 -33.11 5.71 14.92
C LYS A 995 -33.74 4.80 15.98
N GLY A 996 -33.04 4.49 17.07
CA GLY A 996 -33.52 3.55 18.09
C GLY A 996 -33.33 2.07 17.73
N GLY A 997 -32.54 1.76 16.70
CA GLY A 997 -32.00 0.44 16.41
C GLY A 997 -30.80 0.12 17.32
N TYR A 998 -30.44 -1.16 17.41
CA TYR A 998 -29.45 -1.75 18.32
C TYR A 998 -28.19 -0.92 18.64
N THR A 999 -27.68 -1.11 19.86
CA THR A 999 -26.39 -0.64 20.39
C THR A 999 -25.19 -1.17 19.61
N MET A 1000 -24.07 -0.44 19.66
CA MET A 1000 -22.83 -0.80 18.98
C MET A 1000 -22.42 -2.26 19.22
N ALA A 1001 -22.21 -3.03 18.15
CA ALA A 1001 -21.14 -4.02 18.18
C ALA A 1001 -19.80 -3.25 18.18
N PRO A 1002 -18.87 -3.56 19.10
CA PRO A 1002 -17.55 -2.94 19.10
C PRO A 1002 -16.82 -3.17 17.77
N PRO A 1003 -16.04 -2.20 17.27
CA PRO A 1003 -14.90 -2.56 16.43
C PRO A 1003 -13.97 -3.49 17.22
N GLN A 1004 -13.31 -4.42 16.53
CA GLN A 1004 -12.50 -5.48 17.12
C GLN A 1004 -11.31 -5.02 17.98
N ASN A 1005 -11.08 -3.72 18.26
CA ASN A 1005 -9.89 -3.24 18.98
C ASN A 1005 -10.15 -2.02 19.89
N ALA A 1006 -11.21 -2.00 20.71
CA ALA A 1006 -11.36 -0.92 21.71
C ALA A 1006 -11.87 -1.39 23.08
N PRO A 1007 -11.42 -0.76 24.20
CA PRO A 1007 -11.90 -1.09 25.54
C PRO A 1007 -13.41 -0.81 25.66
N GLN A 1008 -14.16 -1.81 26.10
CA GLN A 1008 -15.60 -1.69 26.37
C GLN A 1008 -15.84 -1.09 27.76
N PRO A 1009 -16.85 -0.20 27.93
CA PRO A 1009 -17.29 0.23 29.25
C PRO A 1009 -17.95 -0.94 29.99
N THR A 1010 -17.46 -1.28 31.18
CA THR A 1010 -18.09 -2.24 32.07
C THR A 1010 -19.40 -1.66 32.61
N ALA A 1011 -20.53 -2.27 32.26
CA ALA A 1011 -21.81 -1.92 32.89
C ALA A 1011 -21.79 -2.29 34.38
N ASN A 1012 -22.17 -1.37 35.26
CA ASN A 1012 -22.26 -1.60 36.71
C ASN A 1012 -23.52 -2.43 37.05
N ILE A 1013 -23.43 -3.75 36.84
CA ILE A 1013 -24.51 -4.72 37.10
C ILE A 1013 -25.08 -4.60 38.53
N PRO A 1014 -24.28 -4.48 39.61
CA PRO A 1014 -24.81 -4.33 40.98
C PRO A 1014 -25.74 -3.13 41.17
N ALA A 1015 -25.49 -2.02 40.46
CA ALA A 1015 -26.36 -0.85 40.53
C ALA A 1015 -27.71 -1.11 39.82
N LEU A 1016 -27.67 -1.75 38.65
CA LEU A 1016 -28.86 -2.14 37.89
C LEU A 1016 -29.68 -3.21 38.62
N GLU A 1017 -29.04 -4.18 39.29
CA GLU A 1017 -29.71 -5.17 40.15
C GLU A 1017 -30.47 -4.51 41.29
N LYS A 1018 -29.84 -3.53 41.98
CA LYS A 1018 -30.45 -2.78 43.07
C LYS A 1018 -31.64 -1.94 42.58
N GLU A 1019 -31.51 -1.30 41.44
CA GLU A 1019 -32.56 -0.46 40.85
C GLU A 1019 -33.74 -1.31 40.33
N TRP A 1020 -33.46 -2.44 39.68
CA TRP A 1020 -34.48 -3.39 39.26
C TRP A 1020 -35.23 -3.99 40.44
N ALA A 1021 -34.53 -4.35 41.52
CA ALA A 1021 -35.14 -4.84 42.76
C ALA A 1021 -36.02 -3.77 43.44
N ALA A 1022 -35.64 -2.50 43.35
CA ALA A 1022 -36.42 -1.39 43.92
C ALA A 1022 -37.67 -1.03 43.09
N ASN A 1023 -37.62 -1.20 41.77
CA ASN A 1023 -38.73 -0.88 40.87
C ASN A 1023 -38.84 -1.83 39.67
N PRO A 1024 -39.39 -3.05 39.85
CA PRO A 1024 -39.45 -4.10 38.83
C PRO A 1024 -40.49 -3.85 37.72
N VAL A 1025 -41.07 -2.65 37.65
CA VAL A 1025 -41.94 -2.20 36.56
C VAL A 1025 -41.26 -1.17 35.65
N ASN A 1026 -40.03 -0.75 35.98
CA ASN A 1026 -39.20 0.05 35.08
C ASN A 1026 -38.48 -0.87 34.08
N PHE A 1027 -39.17 -1.26 33.01
CA PHE A 1027 -38.67 -2.23 32.05
C PHE A 1027 -37.39 -1.79 31.34
N GLN A 1028 -37.11 -0.48 31.24
CA GLN A 1028 -35.84 0.01 30.68
C GLN A 1028 -34.65 -0.44 31.53
N VAL A 1029 -34.76 -0.39 32.86
CA VAL A 1029 -33.73 -0.89 33.78
C VAL A 1029 -33.62 -2.41 33.67
N GLY A 1030 -34.75 -3.11 33.55
CA GLY A 1030 -34.78 -4.55 33.32
C GLY A 1030 -34.10 -4.97 32.02
N PHE A 1031 -34.33 -4.27 30.90
CA PHE A 1031 -33.65 -4.55 29.63
C PHE A 1031 -32.16 -4.23 29.70
N ASN A 1032 -31.79 -3.11 30.33
CA ASN A 1032 -30.38 -2.76 30.54
C ASN A 1032 -29.66 -3.83 31.38
N LEU A 1033 -30.33 -4.35 32.43
CA LEU A 1033 -29.80 -5.43 33.27
C LEU A 1033 -29.71 -6.76 32.50
N ALA A 1034 -30.75 -7.10 31.72
CA ALA A 1034 -30.73 -8.30 30.90
C ALA A 1034 -29.63 -8.25 29.83
N VAL A 1035 -29.46 -7.12 29.13
CA VAL A 1035 -28.40 -6.93 28.14
C VAL A 1035 -27.03 -6.91 28.79
N ALA A 1036 -26.87 -6.26 29.94
CA ALA A 1036 -25.63 -6.31 30.71
C ALA A 1036 -25.27 -7.75 31.06
N TYR A 1037 -26.25 -8.53 31.53
CA TYR A 1037 -26.05 -9.96 31.76
C TYR A 1037 -25.69 -10.73 30.48
N LEU A 1038 -26.32 -10.46 29.32
CA LEU A 1038 -25.95 -11.12 28.05
C LEU A 1038 -24.55 -10.76 27.55
N GLN A 1039 -24.12 -9.52 27.73
CA GLN A 1039 -22.80 -9.03 27.34
C GLN A 1039 -21.70 -9.64 28.21
N THR A 1040 -22.00 -9.77 29.50
CA THR A 1040 -21.22 -10.57 30.42
C THR A 1040 -21.70 -12.03 30.36
N GLN A 1041 -22.16 -12.59 29.25
CA GLN A 1041 -22.67 -13.97 29.05
C GLN A 1041 -23.43 -14.72 30.20
N GLN A 1042 -24.10 -14.02 31.14
CA GLN A 1042 -25.09 -14.53 32.12
C GLN A 1042 -26.45 -14.74 31.48
N ASN A 1043 -26.48 -15.69 30.55
CA ASN A 1043 -27.70 -16.00 29.81
C ASN A 1043 -28.84 -16.40 30.75
N ASP A 1044 -28.58 -17.18 31.81
CA ASP A 1044 -29.61 -17.60 32.76
C ASP A 1044 -30.24 -16.43 33.54
N LYS A 1045 -29.43 -15.46 33.98
CA LYS A 1045 -29.96 -14.29 34.68
C LYS A 1045 -30.64 -13.31 33.73
N ALA A 1046 -30.07 -13.12 32.54
CA ALA A 1046 -30.73 -12.34 31.49
C ALA A 1046 -32.12 -12.89 31.18
N PHE A 1047 -32.23 -14.22 31.04
CA PHE A 1047 -33.49 -14.91 30.83
C PHE A 1047 -34.46 -14.76 32.00
N GLN A 1048 -33.99 -14.78 33.26
CA GLN A 1048 -34.86 -14.51 34.41
C GLN A 1048 -35.44 -13.09 34.38
N ILE A 1049 -34.63 -12.09 34.02
CA ILE A 1049 -35.10 -10.70 33.92
C ILE A 1049 -36.08 -10.54 32.75
N LEU A 1050 -35.76 -11.12 31.58
CA LEU A 1050 -36.65 -11.10 30.42
C LEU A 1050 -37.97 -11.83 30.68
N ASP A 1051 -37.96 -12.94 31.42
CA ASP A 1051 -39.17 -13.64 31.84
C ASP A 1051 -39.99 -12.83 32.86
N GLN A 1052 -39.34 -12.10 33.77
CA GLN A 1052 -40.02 -11.20 34.70
C GLN A 1052 -40.72 -10.04 33.96
N ILE A 1053 -40.06 -9.47 32.96
CA ILE A 1053 -40.66 -8.44 32.10
C ILE A 1053 -41.81 -9.05 31.30
N LEU A 1054 -41.59 -10.20 30.67
CA LEU A 1054 -42.58 -10.88 29.83
C LEU A 1054 -43.83 -11.28 30.62
N ASN A 1055 -43.69 -11.68 31.88
CA ASN A 1055 -44.81 -12.10 32.72
C ASN A 1055 -45.42 -10.96 33.54
N SER A 1056 -44.87 -9.75 33.47
CA SER A 1056 -45.41 -8.61 34.21
C SER A 1056 -46.81 -8.22 33.69
N PRO A 1057 -47.79 -7.99 34.59
CA PRO A 1057 -49.12 -7.52 34.21
C PRO A 1057 -49.12 -6.06 33.71
N LYS A 1058 -48.02 -5.31 33.89
CA LYS A 1058 -47.85 -3.95 33.37
C LYS A 1058 -47.06 -3.89 32.04
N ALA A 1059 -46.60 -5.02 31.51
CA ALA A 1059 -45.88 -5.05 30.24
C ALA A 1059 -46.83 -4.68 29.09
N ASP A 1060 -46.47 -3.65 28.33
CA ASP A 1060 -47.15 -3.24 27.11
C ASP A 1060 -46.59 -3.99 25.88
N ALA A 1061 -47.20 -3.78 24.71
CA ALA A 1061 -46.79 -4.48 23.49
C ALA A 1061 -45.32 -4.20 23.12
N ASN A 1062 -44.82 -2.99 23.38
CA ASN A 1062 -43.42 -2.61 23.11
C ASN A 1062 -42.44 -3.35 24.02
N ALA A 1063 -42.75 -3.51 25.30
CA ALA A 1063 -41.94 -4.31 26.22
C ALA A 1063 -41.90 -5.78 25.78
N VAL A 1064 -43.07 -6.36 25.44
CA VAL A 1064 -43.14 -7.76 24.98
C VAL A 1064 -42.40 -7.97 23.65
N LEU A 1065 -42.48 -7.01 22.72
CA LEU A 1065 -41.73 -7.03 21.46
C LEU A 1065 -40.21 -6.97 21.70
N SER A 1066 -39.77 -6.15 22.65
CA SER A 1066 -38.36 -6.04 23.01
C SER A 1066 -37.82 -7.35 23.62
N VAL A 1067 -38.61 -8.02 24.45
CA VAL A 1067 -38.29 -9.37 24.95
C VAL A 1067 -38.21 -10.39 23.80
N ALA A 1068 -39.20 -10.39 22.89
CA ALA A 1068 -39.21 -11.29 21.73
C ALA A 1068 -37.95 -11.12 20.87
N ARG A 1069 -37.54 -9.87 20.58
CA ARG A 1069 -36.31 -9.60 19.81
C ARG A 1069 -35.04 -10.15 20.48
N LEU A 1070 -34.93 -10.02 21.80
CA LEU A 1070 -33.81 -10.55 22.55
C LEU A 1070 -33.79 -12.08 22.53
N TYR A 1071 -34.94 -12.75 22.67
CA TYR A 1071 -35.01 -14.20 22.51
C TYR A 1071 -34.67 -14.68 21.09
N ALA A 1072 -35.04 -13.91 20.07
CA ALA A 1072 -34.67 -14.20 18.69
C ALA A 1072 -33.15 -14.06 18.44
N GLN A 1073 -32.52 -13.01 18.96
CA GLN A 1073 -31.07 -12.82 18.84
C GLN A 1073 -30.29 -13.96 19.50
N LEU A 1074 -30.82 -14.50 20.59
CA LEU A 1074 -30.21 -15.60 21.35
C LEU A 1074 -30.57 -16.98 20.81
N ALA A 1075 -31.27 -17.05 19.67
CA ALA A 1075 -31.77 -18.29 19.07
C ALA A 1075 -32.57 -19.18 20.05
N ASN A 1076 -33.24 -18.59 21.04
CA ASN A 1076 -34.03 -19.31 22.04
C ASN A 1076 -35.48 -19.45 21.58
N SER A 1077 -35.72 -20.38 20.64
CA SER A 1077 -37.01 -20.58 19.98
C SER A 1077 -38.18 -20.84 20.94
N PRO A 1078 -38.07 -21.66 22.00
CA PRO A 1078 -39.18 -21.90 22.93
C PRO A 1078 -39.66 -20.64 23.65
N LYS A 1079 -38.76 -19.77 24.08
CA LYS A 1079 -39.13 -18.51 24.77
C LYS A 1079 -39.59 -17.42 23.79
N LEU A 1080 -39.00 -17.40 22.59
CA LEU A 1080 -39.45 -16.57 21.49
C LEU A 1080 -40.91 -16.88 21.12
N GLU A 1081 -41.28 -18.16 21.05
CA GLU A 1081 -42.65 -18.61 20.80
C GLU A 1081 -43.64 -18.02 21.81
N ILE A 1082 -43.34 -18.13 23.11
CA ILE A 1082 -44.18 -17.61 24.19
C ILE A 1082 -44.32 -16.08 24.08
N ALA A 1083 -43.22 -15.37 23.81
CA ALA A 1083 -43.23 -13.91 23.70
C ALA A 1083 -44.04 -13.42 22.49
N LEU A 1084 -43.87 -14.06 21.33
CA LEU A 1084 -44.61 -13.73 20.12
C LEU A 1084 -46.10 -14.12 20.23
N GLU A 1085 -46.44 -15.22 20.89
CA GLU A 1085 -47.84 -15.59 21.18
C GLU A 1085 -48.52 -14.58 22.11
N LYS A 1086 -47.81 -14.09 23.13
CA LYS A 1086 -48.31 -13.02 24.00
C LYS A 1086 -48.50 -11.73 23.21
N LEU A 1087 -47.53 -11.35 22.39
CA LEU A 1087 -47.59 -10.13 21.57
C LEU A 1087 -48.75 -10.19 20.56
N ALA A 1088 -48.94 -11.32 19.87
CA ALA A 1088 -50.02 -11.51 18.92
C ALA A 1088 -51.42 -11.46 19.58
N LYS A 1089 -51.54 -11.84 20.85
CA LYS A 1089 -52.78 -11.68 21.64
C LYS A 1089 -53.02 -10.24 22.09
N MET A 1090 -51.95 -9.50 22.39
CA MET A 1090 -52.04 -8.10 22.81
C MET A 1090 -52.34 -7.15 21.65
N GLU A 1091 -51.83 -7.46 20.45
CA GLU A 1091 -52.06 -6.68 19.23
C GLU A 1091 -52.66 -7.51 18.09
N PRO A 1092 -53.93 -7.95 18.22
CA PRO A 1092 -54.58 -8.81 17.22
C PRO A 1092 -54.79 -8.13 15.84
N ASP A 1093 -54.76 -6.80 15.79
CA ASP A 1093 -54.87 -6.01 14.56
C ASP A 1093 -53.50 -5.71 13.91
N SER A 1094 -52.40 -6.13 14.53
CA SER A 1094 -51.02 -5.97 14.03
C SER A 1094 -50.52 -7.30 13.42
N PRO A 1095 -50.45 -7.42 12.08
CA PRO A 1095 -50.02 -8.65 11.43
C PRO A 1095 -48.57 -9.05 11.72
N GLU A 1096 -47.69 -8.12 12.10
CA GLU A 1096 -46.26 -8.35 12.29
C GLU A 1096 -45.95 -9.47 13.29
N ALA A 1097 -46.59 -9.43 14.47
CA ALA A 1097 -46.33 -10.40 15.53
C ALA A 1097 -46.79 -11.82 15.14
N SER A 1098 -47.95 -11.93 14.49
CA SER A 1098 -48.46 -13.21 13.99
C SER A 1098 -47.65 -13.74 12.79
N TYR A 1099 -47.10 -12.85 11.97
CA TYR A 1099 -46.26 -13.20 10.84
C TYR A 1099 -44.90 -13.75 11.28
N ASP A 1100 -44.24 -13.07 12.24
CA ASP A 1100 -42.99 -13.54 12.81
C ASP A 1100 -43.19 -14.81 13.64
N LEU A 1101 -44.33 -14.96 14.33
CA LEU A 1101 -44.71 -16.22 14.99
C LEU A 1101 -44.81 -17.37 13.98
N ALA A 1102 -45.44 -17.14 12.82
CA ALA A 1102 -45.54 -18.14 11.77
C ALA A 1102 -44.17 -18.53 11.19
N ALA A 1103 -43.30 -17.55 10.95
CA ALA A 1103 -41.94 -17.78 10.47
C ALA A 1103 -41.13 -18.62 11.48
N MET A 1104 -41.24 -18.30 12.77
CA MET A 1104 -40.59 -19.04 13.84
C MET A 1104 -41.15 -20.48 13.96
N LYS A 1105 -42.48 -20.67 13.96
CA LYS A 1105 -43.08 -22.02 14.02
C LYS A 1105 -42.71 -22.88 12.80
N THR A 1106 -42.48 -22.24 11.65
CA THR A 1106 -41.94 -22.92 10.47
C THR A 1106 -40.50 -23.40 10.70
N ALA A 1107 -39.66 -22.58 11.33
CA ALA A 1107 -38.27 -22.94 11.63
C ALA A 1107 -38.18 -24.15 12.58
N VAL A 1108 -39.08 -24.22 13.59
CA VAL A 1108 -39.16 -25.29 14.61
C VAL A 1108 -39.99 -26.50 14.16
N ASP A 1109 -40.34 -26.59 12.87
CA ASP A 1109 -41.01 -27.75 12.27
C ASP A 1109 -42.43 -28.03 12.82
N LYS A 1110 -43.19 -26.96 13.13
CA LYS A 1110 -44.62 -27.01 13.52
C LYS A 1110 -45.52 -26.45 12.40
N PRO A 1111 -45.70 -27.18 11.27
CA PRO A 1111 -46.28 -26.62 10.06
C PRO A 1111 -47.75 -26.20 10.18
N GLU A 1112 -48.60 -26.98 10.88
CA GLU A 1112 -50.02 -26.65 11.05
C GLU A 1112 -50.23 -25.38 11.89
N GLU A 1113 -49.45 -25.23 12.96
CA GLU A 1113 -49.50 -24.04 13.81
C GLU A 1113 -48.92 -22.81 13.10
N ALA A 1114 -47.87 -22.99 12.30
CA ALA A 1114 -47.30 -21.94 11.46
C ALA A 1114 -48.31 -21.43 10.43
N ILE A 1115 -49.06 -22.34 9.79
CA ILE A 1115 -50.12 -21.99 8.83
C ILE A 1115 -51.25 -21.23 9.52
N GLN A 1116 -51.64 -21.63 10.73
CA GLN A 1116 -52.68 -20.92 11.48
C GLN A 1116 -52.24 -19.51 11.92
N ALA A 1117 -51.00 -19.36 12.39
CA ALA A 1117 -50.42 -18.05 12.72
C ALA A 1117 -50.32 -17.15 11.47
N LEU A 1118 -49.90 -17.71 10.33
CA LEU A 1118 -49.83 -16.99 9.07
C LEU A 1118 -51.22 -16.55 8.59
N ARG A 1119 -52.23 -17.41 8.73
CA ARG A 1119 -53.63 -17.07 8.42
C ARG A 1119 -54.12 -15.87 9.23
N ASN A 1120 -53.80 -15.83 10.52
CA ASN A 1120 -54.15 -14.69 11.39
C ASN A 1120 -53.42 -13.41 10.95
N ALA A 1121 -52.13 -13.50 10.61
CA ALA A 1121 -51.34 -12.38 10.10
C ALA A 1121 -51.91 -11.83 8.79
N LEU A 1122 -52.25 -12.70 7.83
CA LEU A 1122 -52.80 -12.28 6.55
C LEU A 1122 -54.21 -11.68 6.69
N ALA A 1123 -55.03 -12.19 7.61
CA ALA A 1123 -56.34 -11.60 7.90
C ALA A 1123 -56.21 -10.16 8.46
N ALA A 1124 -55.25 -9.91 9.37
CA ALA A 1124 -54.98 -8.57 9.89
C ALA A 1124 -54.36 -7.65 8.81
N ASN A 1125 -53.47 -8.18 7.97
CA ASN A 1125 -52.87 -7.44 6.85
C ASN A 1125 -53.90 -7.07 5.77
N ALA A 1126 -54.87 -7.94 5.50
CA ALA A 1126 -55.98 -7.64 4.58
C ALA A 1126 -56.85 -6.48 5.08
N LYS A 1127 -57.18 -6.45 6.38
CA LYS A 1127 -57.88 -5.30 6.99
C LYS A 1127 -57.06 -4.01 6.92
N ARG A 1128 -55.74 -4.11 7.04
CA ARG A 1128 -54.82 -2.96 6.91
C ARG A 1128 -54.74 -2.45 5.47
N LEU A 1129 -54.57 -3.32 4.49
CA LEU A 1129 -54.55 -2.99 3.06
C LEU A 1129 -55.86 -2.36 2.58
N ALA A 1130 -57.00 -2.78 3.15
CA ALA A 1130 -58.29 -2.16 2.87
C ALA A 1130 -58.39 -0.70 3.36
N LYS A 1131 -57.62 -0.31 4.39
CA LYS A 1131 -57.55 1.06 4.91
C LYS A 1131 -56.40 1.88 4.29
N ASP A 1132 -55.29 1.22 3.97
CA ASP A 1132 -54.11 1.82 3.33
C ASP A 1132 -53.61 0.92 2.19
N PRO A 1133 -54.01 1.21 0.93
CA PRO A 1133 -53.57 0.43 -0.23
C PRO A 1133 -52.06 0.48 -0.51
N LYS A 1134 -51.30 1.38 0.12
CA LYS A 1134 -49.84 1.48 -0.02
C LYS A 1134 -49.07 0.65 1.03
N ALA A 1135 -49.75 0.08 2.01
CA ALA A 1135 -49.11 -0.77 3.01
C ALA A 1135 -48.52 -2.05 2.39
N THR A 1136 -47.50 -2.61 3.02
CA THR A 1136 -46.85 -3.84 2.55
C THR A 1136 -47.83 -5.00 2.51
N ASN A 1137 -47.93 -5.66 1.35
CA ASN A 1137 -48.72 -6.88 1.19
C ASN A 1137 -47.92 -8.10 1.66
N LEU A 1138 -48.32 -8.65 2.81
CA LEU A 1138 -47.63 -9.74 3.46
C LEU A 1138 -47.88 -11.10 2.78
N SER A 1139 -48.92 -11.25 1.95
CA SER A 1139 -49.12 -12.51 1.18
C SER A 1139 -48.05 -12.66 0.10
N ILE A 1140 -47.74 -11.57 -0.62
CA ILE A 1140 -46.65 -11.52 -1.61
C ILE A 1140 -45.30 -11.69 -0.92
N THR A 1141 -45.13 -11.06 0.25
CA THR A 1141 -43.89 -11.15 1.04
C THR A 1141 -43.63 -12.58 1.50
N ALA A 1142 -44.65 -13.28 2.05
CA ALA A 1142 -44.54 -14.66 2.53
C ALA A 1142 -44.12 -15.65 1.44
N LYS A 1143 -44.51 -15.41 0.18
CA LYS A 1143 -44.17 -16.27 -0.97
C LYS A 1143 -42.67 -16.31 -1.25
N ASN A 1144 -41.95 -15.23 -0.95
CA ASN A 1144 -40.53 -15.06 -1.26
C ASN A 1144 -39.63 -15.05 -0.01
N ASP A 1145 -40.21 -15.03 1.19
CA ASP A 1145 -39.48 -15.02 2.45
C ASP A 1145 -38.86 -16.41 2.74
N PRO A 1146 -37.52 -16.53 2.82
CA PRO A 1146 -36.82 -17.80 3.04
C PRO A 1146 -37.23 -18.51 4.33
N ARG A 1147 -37.77 -17.79 5.32
CA ARG A 1147 -38.22 -18.38 6.59
C ARG A 1147 -39.39 -19.36 6.41
N PHE A 1148 -40.10 -19.29 5.29
CA PHE A 1148 -41.21 -20.20 4.96
C PHE A 1148 -40.86 -21.32 3.97
N ASP A 1149 -39.58 -21.52 3.62
CA ASP A 1149 -39.15 -22.50 2.61
C ASP A 1149 -39.66 -23.92 2.87
N LYS A 1150 -39.71 -24.34 4.14
CA LYS A 1150 -40.24 -25.66 4.54
C LYS A 1150 -41.74 -25.81 4.26
N LEU A 1151 -42.51 -24.73 4.19
CA LEU A 1151 -43.95 -24.73 3.94
C LEU A 1151 -44.33 -24.56 2.46
N ARG A 1152 -43.38 -24.27 1.56
CA ARG A 1152 -43.68 -23.96 0.14
C ARG A 1152 -44.37 -25.10 -0.63
N LYS A 1153 -44.23 -26.34 -0.16
CA LYS A 1153 -44.89 -27.52 -0.75
C LYS A 1153 -46.21 -27.88 -0.05
N ASN A 1154 -46.57 -27.18 1.03
CA ASN A 1154 -47.80 -27.44 1.78
C ASN A 1154 -49.01 -26.82 1.02
N PRO A 1155 -50.05 -27.61 0.69
CA PRO A 1155 -51.22 -27.13 -0.05
C PRO A 1155 -51.99 -25.99 0.64
N GLU A 1156 -52.05 -25.97 1.97
CA GLU A 1156 -52.76 -24.92 2.73
C GLU A 1156 -51.95 -23.62 2.79
N PHE A 1157 -50.62 -23.70 2.84
CA PHE A 1157 -49.75 -22.53 2.71
C PHE A 1157 -49.91 -21.88 1.33
N LEU A 1158 -49.91 -22.68 0.25
CA LEU A 1158 -50.10 -22.18 -1.11
C LEU A 1158 -51.47 -21.49 -1.28
N LYS A 1159 -52.55 -22.05 -0.72
CA LYS A 1159 -53.87 -21.41 -0.72
C LYS A 1159 -53.88 -20.06 -0.01
N LEU A 1160 -53.12 -19.90 1.08
CA LEU A 1160 -53.06 -18.65 1.84
C LEU A 1160 -52.30 -17.54 1.08
N VAL A 1161 -51.18 -17.87 0.43
CA VAL A 1161 -50.33 -16.87 -0.25
C VAL A 1161 -50.73 -16.61 -1.71
N ASP A 1162 -51.46 -17.53 -2.35
CA ASP A 1162 -51.96 -17.38 -3.74
C ASP A 1162 -53.46 -16.96 -3.81
N SER A 1163 -54.12 -16.71 -2.68
CA SER A 1163 -55.47 -16.12 -2.69
C SER A 1163 -55.42 -14.70 -3.29
N LYS A 1164 -56.20 -14.50 -4.37
CA LYS A 1164 -56.24 -13.27 -5.17
C LYS A 1164 -56.71 -12.05 -4.40
#